data_AF-A0A1M5MGZ0-F1
#
_entry.id   AF-A0A1M5MGZ0-F1
#
_cell.length_a   1.000
_cell.length_b   1.000
_cell.length_c   1.000
_cell.angle_alpha   90.00
_cell.angle_beta   90.00
_cell.angle_gamma   90.00
#
_symmetry.space_group_name_H-M   'P 1'
#
loop_
_entity.id
_entity.type
_entity.pdbx_description
1 polymer ?
#
loop_
_entity_poly.entity_id
_entity_poly.type
_entity_poly.pdbx_seq_one_letter_code
_entity_poly.pdbx_strand_id
1 'polypeptide(L)'
;MRNLIKNFAAIFCLVSIGTYSMNSRELNEIPPSYRYTERLVLTGDTLRRPANRDTGPDWTKAPNSYIFDPGQSSEGLLIPVRKAYAMWAEDKYIRDGGIPAGTVTADVLWEDTHGLIKSGTGYSLEILDSNQSAKIKVPINKTKKGNAVIAFRVNGEIYWSWHIWVTDDPGNGSTYKSFNNITRMKADGTIEPIPDADWGWMDRNLGALSSSITSSDWNRSIGLLYQWGRKDPIPPLVTRGNDFYEVSGSMGRVRHRAAKNFAGAASIDNLTRFVPLANAEVISNMRLSVKNPLSLIYVNKDGSNNQAYYNNNPNLPVNWFGRFPEIGDGRLSELNLWSDNSRGIISEDYNNDGSAQPYRDKSPYDPCPNGWRIPSMLVANLGSQSYADDIRVDFSPFGVRTNMGKDLFETNKYHIIKPTNTGVPAFMTGFRIYPNLGFDLSNVGGNNMGVFPGTGQLIRSAHEGQYTDQHHTALWTATMGRHFDGSPTVITRGLYMIPDKGQPDVPDPAYPNIKGRYTYMPMSGMYTSEANGCRCIKDPLYVVNKYNFPSEYLAPPTEYREGINNPNTYQVVKNAQLFTVEIPVSKAFSVQSQLLNNQEILNPSSFSNLKANVLWTTNTALINKISVVNPSPSSLQSVSSSKILVEIRPNQSGNAVVTLHNGNITSPVYWSWHIWITDSALGSFNYTTELPAIEAVNYVNYVNKADVALQTEFMDRNLGATDAFPMVANGLSPTAAELAKIRASTGMHYQWGRKDPIPTFQYADNRASYNVFLGTAADNGTVTYTTLTPATYNTAPGNYIVPYNTYAAAVNAQSTDRPAEKVAKVMSYSVKNPLVYMIPSSFASYNSAMPNYTNGTDWLANEPNLAPDRWGRGGKKSPFDPCPEGWRIPDITSSALISNQDFGQSPWYKKDKNAATFYSVPTDYSGTRVRNPSTTSTIGYMFNGSGYTVGNFPDSGSRGFRSVLANQSPQGTFNTVNFQFPGVWTGALAANYLGRSINVLFDAASSSNRFIAFHDNNDPYFGTGCRCVRMKYDSDGNEAGPIPKLQITALASGKGAAILSSAEVRERVNENKITLFPNPVKDMLHIQTQESKDFDYQIFNMSGQLVKSGQFKNGKIDLSSLISGIYFLTINDLKEIVKIIKK
;
A
#
# COMPACT_ATOMS: atom_id res chain seq x y z
N MET A 1 -55.14 19.48 -5.50
CA MET A 1 -55.15 20.82 -4.86
C MET A 1 -53.81 20.97 -4.16
N ARG A 2 -52.85 21.73 -4.73
CA ARG A 2 -52.51 23.15 -4.41
C ARG A 2 -52.12 23.34 -2.92
N ASN A 3 -51.03 23.97 -2.45
CA ASN A 3 -49.86 24.69 -3.02
C ASN A 3 -48.84 24.90 -1.82
N LEU A 4 -47.52 25.17 -1.90
CA LEU A 4 -46.50 25.25 -2.98
C LEU A 4 -45.04 25.19 -2.37
N ILE A 5 -44.06 24.59 -3.08
CA ILE A 5 -42.58 24.81 -3.09
C ILE A 5 -41.77 25.08 -1.78
N LYS A 6 -40.73 24.26 -1.54
CA LYS A 6 -39.34 24.69 -1.23
C LYS A 6 -38.31 23.56 -1.45
N ASN A 7 -37.06 23.96 -1.70
CA ASN A 7 -35.83 23.13 -1.80
C ASN A 7 -35.61 22.28 -3.07
N PHE A 8 -35.31 22.97 -4.18
CA PHE A 8 -34.21 22.58 -5.07
C PHE A 8 -33.18 23.72 -5.06
N ALA A 9 -31.91 23.42 -4.86
CA ALA A 9 -30.80 24.36 -4.99
C ALA A 9 -29.69 23.69 -5.81
N ALA A 10 -29.13 24.41 -6.77
CA ALA A 10 -28.37 23.82 -7.87
C ALA A 10 -26.93 24.35 -7.97
N ILE A 11 -26.14 23.55 -8.68
CA ILE A 11 -24.91 23.85 -9.43
C ILE A 11 -24.86 25.31 -9.96
N PHE A 12 -23.78 26.06 -9.67
CA PHE A 12 -22.84 26.69 -10.64
C PHE A 12 -21.93 27.78 -10.02
N CYS A 13 -20.75 27.90 -10.63
CA CYS A 13 -19.55 28.69 -10.35
C CYS A 13 -19.68 30.18 -9.94
N LEU A 14 -18.58 30.71 -9.39
CA LEU A 14 -18.11 32.06 -9.67
C LEU A 14 -16.57 32.14 -9.74
N VAL A 15 -16.07 32.63 -10.88
CA VAL A 15 -14.70 33.15 -11.07
C VAL A 15 -14.84 34.66 -11.12
N SER A 16 -13.89 35.41 -10.56
CA SER A 16 -13.90 36.89 -10.62
C SER A 16 -12.52 37.46 -10.95
N ILE A 17 -12.43 38.09 -12.13
CA ILE A 17 -11.44 39.11 -12.46
C ILE A 17 -12.19 40.44 -12.49
N GLY A 18 -11.60 41.53 -12.00
CA GLY A 18 -12.25 42.84 -12.01
C GLY A 18 -11.31 44.00 -11.65
N THR A 19 -10.46 44.42 -12.60
CA THR A 19 -9.74 45.70 -12.55
C THR A 19 -10.57 46.80 -13.22
N TYR A 20 -10.74 47.97 -12.58
CA TYR A 20 -10.84 49.27 -13.26
C TYR A 20 -10.52 50.43 -12.28
N SER A 21 -10.29 51.63 -12.82
CA SER A 21 -9.41 52.66 -12.26
C SER A 21 -10.09 54.00 -11.89
N MET A 22 -9.29 54.92 -11.33
CA MET A 22 -9.52 56.38 -11.18
C MET A 22 -10.55 56.80 -10.10
N ASN A 23 -10.23 57.67 -9.14
CA ASN A 23 -9.70 59.03 -9.35
C ASN A 23 -8.94 59.64 -8.15
N SER A 24 -8.25 60.75 -8.43
CA SER A 24 -7.42 61.59 -7.54
C SER A 24 -8.20 62.55 -6.61
N ARG A 25 -7.59 62.97 -5.47
CA ARG A 25 -7.28 64.40 -5.17
C ARG A 25 -6.51 64.64 -3.84
N GLU A 26 -5.50 65.52 -3.93
CA GLU A 26 -5.07 66.60 -3.01
C GLU A 26 -4.92 66.34 -1.48
N LEU A 27 -3.70 66.46 -0.90
CA LEU A 27 -3.08 67.69 -0.33
C LEU A 27 -3.89 68.28 0.84
N ASN A 28 -3.40 68.36 2.10
CA ASN A 28 -2.26 69.19 2.53
C ASN A 28 -1.87 69.02 4.03
N GLU A 29 -0.84 69.78 4.47
CA GLU A 29 -0.51 70.23 5.85
C GLU A 29 0.32 69.37 6.84
N ILE A 30 1.61 69.74 6.89
CA ILE A 30 2.60 69.71 8.00
C ILE A 30 2.62 71.18 8.53
N PRO A 31 2.82 71.59 9.82
CA PRO A 31 3.98 71.28 10.70
C PRO A 31 3.70 71.38 12.26
N PRO A 32 4.66 71.67 13.18
CA PRO A 32 5.75 70.79 13.65
C PRO A 32 5.99 70.77 15.20
N SER A 33 7.07 70.08 15.62
CA SER A 33 7.83 70.18 16.89
C SER A 33 7.24 69.47 18.14
N TYR A 34 8.01 68.69 18.92
CA TYR A 34 9.13 69.14 19.77
C TYR A 34 10.28 68.10 19.93
N ARG A 35 11.45 68.58 20.34
CA ARG A 35 12.67 67.79 20.64
C ARG A 35 12.62 67.16 22.05
N TYR A 36 13.28 66.00 22.27
CA TYR A 36 14.34 65.93 23.30
C TYR A 36 15.29 64.70 23.21
N THR A 37 16.59 65.00 23.31
CA THR A 37 17.75 64.19 23.77
C THR A 37 17.99 62.75 23.31
N GLU A 38 19.12 62.59 22.62
CA GLU A 38 19.93 61.38 22.61
C GLU A 38 20.39 60.96 24.01
N ARG A 39 20.60 59.65 24.22
CA ARG A 39 21.41 59.14 25.32
C ARG A 39 22.40 58.11 24.78
N LEU A 40 23.65 58.53 24.60
CA LEU A 40 24.76 57.61 24.31
C LEU A 40 24.87 56.56 25.42
N VAL A 41 24.92 55.29 25.04
CA VAL A 41 25.42 54.19 25.89
C VAL A 41 26.55 53.51 25.13
N LEU A 42 27.67 53.31 25.82
CA LEU A 42 28.95 52.94 25.22
C LEU A 42 28.96 51.52 24.63
N THR A 43 29.76 51.39 23.57
CA THR A 43 30.24 50.13 23.02
C THR A 43 31.03 49.34 24.07
N GLY A 44 30.48 48.22 24.51
CA GLY A 44 31.14 47.23 25.36
C GLY A 44 31.38 45.94 24.62
N ASP A 45 32.55 45.80 23.97
CA ASP A 45 32.98 44.53 23.40
C ASP A 45 33.13 43.47 24.50
N THR A 46 32.40 42.36 24.36
CA THR A 46 32.60 41.14 25.15
C THR A 46 32.62 39.90 24.27
N LEU A 47 33.47 39.92 23.24
CA LEU A 47 34.01 38.72 22.59
C LEU A 47 34.87 37.86 23.55
N ARG A 48 34.27 37.38 24.65
CA ARG A 48 34.79 36.22 25.37
C ARG A 48 34.34 34.95 24.66
N ARG A 49 35.13 34.53 23.66
CA ARG A 49 35.09 33.16 23.14
C ARG A 49 35.18 32.18 24.32
N PRO A 50 34.22 31.27 24.52
CA PRO A 50 34.44 30.11 25.38
C PRO A 50 35.61 29.31 24.82
N ALA A 51 36.56 28.92 25.67
CA ALA A 51 37.65 28.05 25.26
C ALA A 51 37.11 26.68 24.78
N ASN A 52 37.84 26.04 23.86
CA ASN A 52 37.53 24.71 23.33
C ASN A 52 37.20 23.69 24.43
N ARG A 53 35.90 23.50 24.70
CA ARG A 53 35.35 22.17 24.94
C ARG A 53 34.90 21.66 23.59
N ASP A 54 35.24 20.41 23.29
CA ASP A 54 34.66 19.71 22.15
C ASP A 54 33.21 19.39 22.51
N THR A 55 32.32 20.37 22.32
CA THR A 55 30.90 20.25 22.62
C THR A 55 30.29 19.32 21.59
N GLY A 56 29.76 18.18 22.05
CA GLY A 56 29.04 17.24 21.20
C GLY A 56 27.88 17.89 20.43
N PRO A 57 27.31 17.20 19.43
CA PRO A 57 26.36 17.77 18.49
C PRO A 57 25.13 18.37 19.19
N ASP A 58 24.56 19.41 18.58
CA ASP A 58 23.36 20.11 19.05
C ASP A 58 22.16 19.16 19.13
N TRP A 59 21.81 18.74 20.35
CA TRP A 59 20.77 17.74 20.60
C TRP A 59 19.35 18.23 20.31
N THR A 60 19.13 19.54 20.09
CA THR A 60 17.83 20.03 19.61
C THR A 60 17.60 19.60 18.14
N LYS A 61 18.67 19.45 17.35
CA LYS A 61 18.65 19.03 15.94
C LYS A 61 18.64 17.51 15.73
N ALA A 62 18.67 16.71 16.80
CA ALA A 62 18.50 15.27 16.70
C ALA A 62 17.16 14.90 16.00
N PRO A 63 17.06 13.76 15.31
CA PRO A 63 15.91 13.46 14.44
C PRO A 63 14.59 13.32 15.21
N ASN A 64 13.49 13.71 14.55
CA ASN A 64 12.13 13.45 15.01
C ASN A 64 11.58 12.11 14.49
N SER A 65 12.19 11.56 13.44
CA SER A 65 11.78 10.32 12.80
C SER A 65 12.96 9.38 12.58
N TYR A 66 12.73 8.08 12.69
CA TYR A 66 13.72 7.04 12.44
C TYR A 66 13.24 6.09 11.34
N ILE A 67 14.12 5.80 10.38
CA ILE A 67 13.90 4.75 9.38
C ILE A 67 14.46 3.43 9.91
N PHE A 68 13.72 2.34 9.70
CA PHE A 68 14.23 0.99 9.91
C PHE A 68 13.89 0.11 8.71
N ASP A 69 14.91 -0.38 8.01
CA ASP A 69 14.73 -1.36 6.93
C ASP A 69 14.50 -2.77 7.52
N PRO A 70 13.37 -3.44 7.23
CA PRO A 70 13.13 -4.82 7.64
C PRO A 70 14.16 -5.84 7.11
N GLY A 71 14.89 -5.51 6.03
CA GLY A 71 15.93 -6.33 5.43
C GLY A 71 17.28 -6.29 6.14
N GLN A 72 17.54 -5.31 7.02
CA GLN A 72 18.80 -5.23 7.75
C GLN A 72 18.92 -6.30 8.85
N SER A 73 20.11 -6.54 9.40
CA SER A 73 20.36 -7.62 10.38
C SER A 73 19.80 -7.35 11.79
N SER A 74 19.75 -6.10 12.22
CA SER A 74 19.32 -5.65 13.56
C SER A 74 17.91 -6.10 13.98
N GLU A 75 17.62 -6.17 15.29
CA GLU A 75 16.25 -6.45 15.78
C GLU A 75 15.34 -5.21 15.80
N GLY A 76 15.92 -4.00 15.90
CA GLY A 76 15.16 -2.77 16.09
C GLY A 76 16.07 -1.57 16.33
N LEU A 77 15.51 -0.52 16.93
CA LEU A 77 16.16 0.77 17.17
C LEU A 77 16.43 1.03 18.65
N LEU A 78 17.42 1.88 18.92
CA LEU A 78 17.61 2.59 20.19
C LEU A 78 17.37 4.09 19.96
N ILE A 79 16.49 4.69 20.75
CA ILE A 79 16.13 6.11 20.63
C ILE A 79 16.62 6.88 21.85
N PRO A 80 17.65 7.74 21.73
CA PRO A 80 18.13 8.57 22.83
C PRO A 80 17.07 9.58 23.27
N VAL A 81 16.69 9.56 24.55
CA VAL A 81 15.73 10.52 25.12
C VAL A 81 16.35 11.91 25.30
N ARG A 82 17.67 12.04 25.13
CA ARG A 82 18.44 13.29 25.28
C ARG A 82 17.87 14.46 24.48
N LYS A 83 17.27 14.21 23.30
CA LYS A 83 16.55 15.25 22.55
C LYS A 83 15.46 15.90 23.40
N ALA A 84 14.63 15.11 24.07
CA ALA A 84 13.52 15.64 24.88
C ALA A 84 14.05 16.59 25.96
N TYR A 85 15.11 16.19 26.67
CA TYR A 85 15.74 17.02 27.70
C TYR A 85 16.34 18.32 27.14
N ALA A 86 17.06 18.26 26.02
CA ALA A 86 17.60 19.45 25.36
C ALA A 86 16.48 20.41 24.93
N MET A 87 15.42 19.90 24.30
CA MET A 87 14.28 20.71 23.87
C MET A 87 13.60 21.46 25.03
N TRP A 88 13.30 20.79 26.15
CA TRP A 88 12.62 21.43 27.29
C TRP A 88 13.54 22.35 28.14
N ALA A 89 14.86 22.25 27.96
CA ALA A 89 15.83 23.13 28.61
C ALA A 89 16.21 24.35 27.76
N GLU A 90 16.35 24.18 26.44
CA GLU A 90 17.07 25.14 25.57
C GLU A 90 16.19 25.78 24.48
N ASP A 91 15.13 25.12 24.00
CA ASP A 91 14.34 25.61 22.85
C ASP A 91 13.55 26.89 23.13
N LYS A 92 13.55 27.83 22.17
CA LYS A 92 12.89 29.13 22.32
C LYS A 92 11.40 29.04 22.64
N TYR A 93 10.68 28.08 22.05
CA TYR A 93 9.22 28.02 22.06
C TYR A 93 8.65 27.07 23.12
N ILE A 94 9.39 26.04 23.56
CA ILE A 94 8.88 25.09 24.56
C ILE A 94 9.63 25.05 25.89
N ARG A 95 10.82 25.68 26.03
CA ARG A 95 11.57 25.69 27.30
C ARG A 95 10.69 26.09 28.50
N ASP A 96 10.76 25.32 29.58
CA ASP A 96 9.89 25.52 30.76
C ASP A 96 10.57 25.11 32.07
N GLY A 97 11.86 25.44 32.22
CA GLY A 97 12.68 25.00 33.35
C GLY A 97 13.19 23.56 33.25
N GLY A 98 13.02 22.91 32.09
CA GLY A 98 13.44 21.53 31.84
C GLY A 98 12.33 20.49 32.05
N ILE A 99 12.71 19.21 31.97
CA ILE A 99 11.83 18.10 32.30
C ILE A 99 11.91 17.86 33.83
N PRO A 100 10.78 17.81 34.56
CA PRO A 100 10.79 17.60 36.00
C PRO A 100 11.24 16.19 36.38
N ALA A 101 11.64 16.01 37.64
CA ALA A 101 11.87 14.68 38.20
C ALA A 101 10.53 13.92 38.34
N GLY A 102 10.55 12.61 38.06
CA GLY A 102 9.34 11.80 38.10
C GLY A 102 9.53 10.38 37.58
N THR A 103 8.44 9.61 37.54
CA THR A 103 8.43 8.26 36.96
C THR A 103 8.52 8.37 35.45
N VAL A 104 9.65 7.92 34.89
CA VAL A 104 9.91 7.93 33.45
C VAL A 104 9.40 6.64 32.80
N THR A 105 8.62 6.74 31.73
CA THR A 105 8.12 5.59 30.96
C THR A 105 8.13 5.85 29.45
N ALA A 106 8.07 4.77 28.67
CA ALA A 106 7.93 4.83 27.22
C ALA A 106 6.91 3.80 26.73
N ASP A 107 6.17 4.16 25.68
CA ASP A 107 5.13 3.34 25.09
C ASP A 107 4.97 3.59 23.59
N VAL A 108 4.42 2.59 22.88
CA VAL A 108 3.88 2.79 21.53
C VAL A 108 2.56 3.53 21.69
N LEU A 109 2.57 4.84 21.42
CA LEU A 109 1.38 5.68 21.48
C LEU A 109 0.33 5.18 20.49
N TRP A 110 0.78 4.93 19.26
CA TRP A 110 0.01 4.28 18.21
C TRP A 110 0.93 3.61 17.17
N GLU A 111 0.45 2.55 16.53
CA GLU A 111 1.00 1.89 15.34
C GLU A 111 -0.11 1.63 14.31
N ASP A 112 0.17 1.80 13.01
CA ASP A 112 -0.78 1.61 11.89
C ASP A 112 -0.93 0.15 11.44
N THR A 113 -0.05 -0.71 11.94
CA THR A 113 0.03 -2.12 11.62
C THR A 113 0.17 -2.86 12.94
N HIS A 114 -0.88 -3.53 13.40
CA HIS A 114 -0.89 -4.13 14.74
C HIS A 114 0.31 -5.06 14.97
N GLY A 115 1.04 -4.88 16.07
CA GLY A 115 2.27 -5.60 16.39
C GLY A 115 3.38 -5.37 15.35
N LEU A 116 3.56 -4.12 14.92
CA LEU A 116 4.73 -3.65 14.17
C LEU A 116 5.91 -3.50 15.14
N ILE A 117 5.66 -2.93 16.32
CA ILE A 117 6.61 -2.87 17.42
C ILE A 117 6.32 -4.03 18.38
N LYS A 118 7.35 -4.80 18.76
CA LYS A 118 7.26 -5.92 19.71
C LYS A 118 7.20 -5.41 21.16
N SER A 119 6.24 -4.53 21.48
CA SER A 119 6.06 -3.95 22.81
C SER A 119 5.47 -4.95 23.83
N GLY A 120 5.55 -4.61 25.11
CA GLY A 120 4.98 -5.40 26.21
C GLY A 120 3.50 -5.12 26.49
N THR A 121 3.02 -5.57 27.66
CA THR A 121 1.67 -5.29 28.16
C THR A 121 1.40 -3.79 28.18
N GLY A 122 0.21 -3.37 27.74
CA GLY A 122 -0.15 -1.95 27.66
C GLY A 122 0.67 -1.15 26.63
N TYR A 123 1.31 -1.81 25.67
CA TYR A 123 2.22 -1.21 24.68
C TYR A 123 3.51 -0.60 25.27
N SER A 124 3.88 -1.00 26.49
CA SER A 124 5.09 -0.55 27.18
C SER A 124 6.38 -0.93 26.44
N LEU A 125 7.41 -0.08 26.60
CA LEU A 125 8.75 -0.27 26.06
C LEU A 125 9.80 -0.14 27.16
N GLU A 126 10.89 -0.89 27.01
CA GLU A 126 12.04 -0.88 27.93
C GLU A 126 12.86 0.39 27.72
N ILE A 127 13.29 1.00 28.84
CA ILE A 127 14.23 2.13 28.85
C ILE A 127 15.54 1.64 29.45
N LEU A 128 16.62 1.84 28.70
CA LEU A 128 17.99 1.61 29.14
C LEU A 128 18.55 2.89 29.76
N ASP A 129 19.45 2.73 30.75
CA ASP A 129 20.03 3.82 31.55
C ASP A 129 18.99 4.74 32.20
N SER A 130 19.39 5.97 32.59
CA SER A 130 18.51 6.93 33.28
C SER A 130 18.81 8.37 32.86
N ASN A 131 17.86 9.28 33.15
CA ASN A 131 17.97 10.71 32.88
C ASN A 131 18.29 11.01 31.41
N GLN A 132 19.13 12.03 31.14
CA GLN A 132 19.49 12.44 29.78
C GLN A 132 20.27 11.38 28.99
N SER A 133 20.87 10.40 29.66
CA SER A 133 21.62 9.31 29.02
C SER A 133 20.71 8.19 28.49
N ALA A 134 19.45 8.16 28.92
CA ALA A 134 18.56 7.03 28.67
C ALA A 134 18.20 6.82 27.19
N LYS A 135 17.94 5.56 26.82
CA LYS A 135 17.55 5.16 25.47
C LYS A 135 16.33 4.24 25.50
N ILE A 136 15.33 4.53 24.67
CA ILE A 136 14.16 3.66 24.51
C ILE A 136 14.53 2.52 23.56
N LYS A 137 14.28 1.29 23.98
CA LYS A 137 14.46 0.07 23.17
C LYS A 137 13.20 -0.20 22.35
N VAL A 138 13.33 -0.16 21.03
CA VAL A 138 12.22 -0.29 20.08
C VAL A 138 12.43 -1.52 19.19
N PRO A 139 12.07 -2.73 19.67
CA PRO A 139 12.19 -3.97 18.90
C PRO A 139 11.10 -4.05 17.82
N ILE A 140 11.48 -4.42 16.59
CA ILE A 140 10.61 -4.32 15.42
C ILE A 140 10.27 -5.71 14.87
N ASN A 141 9.02 -5.89 14.43
CA ASN A 141 8.60 -7.06 13.67
C ASN A 141 8.94 -6.89 12.19
N LYS A 142 10.13 -7.36 11.80
CA LYS A 142 10.69 -7.22 10.45
C LYS A 142 9.94 -8.05 9.36
N THR A 143 8.79 -8.68 9.63
CA THR A 143 7.89 -9.17 8.55
C THR A 143 6.82 -8.16 8.16
N LYS A 144 6.76 -7.01 8.84
CA LYS A 144 5.77 -5.97 8.63
C LYS A 144 6.47 -4.68 8.19
N LYS A 145 5.78 -3.93 7.35
CA LYS A 145 6.06 -2.51 7.07
C LYS A 145 4.91 -1.68 7.64
N GLY A 146 5.22 -0.48 8.11
CA GLY A 146 4.23 0.38 8.76
C GLY A 146 4.86 1.57 9.46
N ASN A 147 4.02 2.28 10.20
CA ASN A 147 4.38 3.46 10.99
C ASN A 147 3.96 3.29 12.45
N ALA A 148 4.76 3.85 13.35
CA ALA A 148 4.41 3.99 14.76
C ALA A 148 4.86 5.34 15.32
N VAL A 149 4.24 5.78 16.41
CA VAL A 149 4.73 6.90 17.22
C VAL A 149 5.05 6.38 18.62
N ILE A 150 6.29 6.61 19.05
CA ILE A 150 6.76 6.27 20.40
C ILE A 150 6.66 7.51 21.27
N ALA A 151 6.01 7.40 22.43
CA ALA A 151 5.94 8.47 23.43
C ALA A 151 6.98 8.25 24.54
N PHE A 152 7.61 9.34 24.98
CA PHE A 152 8.38 9.42 26.22
C PHE A 152 7.60 10.25 27.23
N ARG A 153 7.41 9.69 28.43
CA ARG A 153 6.57 10.27 29.47
C ARG A 153 7.32 10.47 30.78
N VAL A 154 6.88 11.47 31.53
CA VAL A 154 7.23 11.66 32.94
C VAL A 154 5.94 11.87 33.72
N ASN A 155 5.73 11.08 34.78
CA ASN A 155 4.50 11.07 35.59
C ASN A 155 3.21 10.90 34.74
N GLY A 156 3.29 10.11 33.66
CA GLY A 156 2.19 9.83 32.73
C GLY A 156 1.99 10.87 31.61
N GLU A 157 2.57 12.06 31.74
CA GLU A 157 2.47 13.13 30.74
C GLU A 157 3.56 12.98 29.67
N ILE A 158 3.21 13.16 28.39
CA ILE A 158 4.16 13.08 27.28
C ILE A 158 5.12 14.29 27.34
N TYR A 159 6.42 14.09 27.17
CA TYR A 159 7.40 15.17 27.02
C TYR A 159 8.05 15.20 25.64
N TRP A 160 8.10 14.07 24.94
CA TRP A 160 8.46 14.04 23.52
C TRP A 160 7.90 12.79 22.85
N SER A 161 7.95 12.77 21.53
CA SER A 161 7.55 11.62 20.71
C SER A 161 8.33 11.58 19.41
N TRP A 162 8.53 10.37 18.88
CA TRP A 162 9.24 10.13 17.62
C TRP A 162 8.42 9.23 16.71
N HIS A 163 8.46 9.51 15.40
CA HIS A 163 7.88 8.66 14.36
C HIS A 163 8.87 7.57 13.94
N ILE A 164 8.41 6.32 13.93
CA ILE A 164 9.16 5.16 13.45
C ILE A 164 8.56 4.74 12.12
N TRP A 165 9.40 4.72 11.09
CA TRP A 165 9.02 4.38 9.74
C TRP A 165 9.73 3.09 9.33
N VAL A 166 8.96 2.00 9.27
CA VAL A 166 9.45 0.65 8.99
C VAL A 166 9.20 0.36 7.50
N THR A 167 10.23 0.56 6.68
CA THR A 167 10.17 0.55 5.21
C THR A 167 11.53 0.15 4.63
N ASP A 168 11.54 -0.39 3.40
CA ASP A 168 12.72 -0.42 2.54
C ASP A 168 13.29 1.00 2.29
N ASP A 169 14.59 1.08 2.02
CA ASP A 169 15.35 2.33 1.88
C ASP A 169 14.71 3.37 0.92
N PRO A 170 14.19 4.51 1.45
CA PRO A 170 13.58 5.56 0.66
C PRO A 170 14.61 6.49 -0.02
N GLY A 171 15.92 6.27 0.15
CA GLY A 171 16.98 7.14 -0.36
C GLY A 171 17.18 7.15 -1.87
N ASN A 172 16.54 6.23 -2.59
CA ASN A 172 16.73 5.96 -4.02
C ASN A 172 15.93 6.89 -4.96
N GLY A 173 15.73 8.15 -4.55
CA GLY A 173 14.92 9.12 -5.28
C GLY A 173 15.67 9.90 -6.36
N SER A 174 15.01 10.97 -6.84
CA SER A 174 15.57 11.86 -7.85
C SER A 174 16.74 12.72 -7.33
N THR A 175 17.63 13.17 -8.23
CA THR A 175 18.65 14.19 -7.97
C THR A 175 18.28 15.58 -8.54
N TYR A 176 17.02 15.78 -8.95
CA TYR A 176 16.56 16.97 -9.65
C TYR A 176 16.69 18.25 -8.83
N LYS A 177 17.13 19.31 -9.51
CA LYS A 177 17.21 20.70 -9.04
C LYS A 177 16.43 21.56 -10.03
N SER A 178 15.36 22.21 -9.56
CA SER A 178 14.56 23.18 -10.31
C SER A 178 15.37 24.43 -10.68
N PHE A 179 16.08 24.98 -9.70
CA PHE A 179 17.10 26.00 -9.86
C PHE A 179 18.49 25.38 -9.73
N ASN A 180 19.39 25.62 -10.69
CA ASN A 180 20.70 24.95 -10.71
C ASN A 180 21.65 25.50 -9.63
N ASN A 181 21.62 26.80 -9.35
CA ASN A 181 22.60 27.51 -8.51
C ASN A 181 22.22 27.49 -7.02
N ILE A 182 21.72 26.36 -6.50
CA ILE A 182 21.42 26.21 -5.08
C ILE A 182 22.69 26.24 -4.23
N THR A 183 22.64 26.97 -3.12
CA THR A 183 23.76 27.20 -2.20
C THR A 183 23.41 26.76 -0.78
N ARG A 184 24.43 26.58 0.07
CA ARG A 184 24.30 26.31 1.51
C ARG A 184 25.17 27.28 2.31
N MET A 185 24.77 27.55 3.55
CA MET A 185 25.48 28.39 4.51
C MET A 185 26.10 27.52 5.61
N LYS A 186 27.43 27.55 5.71
CA LYS A 186 28.19 26.86 6.76
C LYS A 186 28.04 27.54 8.12
N ALA A 187 28.41 26.82 9.18
CA ALA A 187 28.42 27.32 10.56
C ALA A 187 29.34 28.55 10.78
N ASP A 188 30.33 28.78 9.90
CA ASP A 188 31.18 29.98 9.90
C ASP A 188 30.60 31.16 9.10
N GLY A 189 29.41 31.00 8.50
CA GLY A 189 28.74 31.99 7.66
C GLY A 189 29.07 31.91 6.16
N THR A 190 30.04 31.07 5.75
CA THR A 190 30.43 30.92 4.33
C THR A 190 29.26 30.36 3.51
N ILE A 191 28.96 31.01 2.39
CA ILE A 191 27.99 30.53 1.40
C ILE A 191 28.74 29.85 0.25
N GLU A 192 28.34 28.63 -0.12
CA GLU A 192 28.91 27.90 -1.25
C GLU A 192 27.83 27.14 -2.04
N PRO A 193 28.05 26.80 -3.33
CA PRO A 193 27.19 25.89 -4.09
C PRO A 193 27.08 24.51 -3.43
N ILE A 194 25.91 23.86 -3.50
CA ILE A 194 25.71 22.50 -2.99
C ILE A 194 26.24 21.48 -4.01
N PRO A 195 27.26 20.66 -3.68
CA PRO A 195 27.73 19.58 -4.56
C PRO A 195 26.61 18.62 -4.92
N ASP A 196 26.62 18.05 -6.14
CA ASP A 196 25.56 17.12 -6.57
C ASP A 196 25.49 15.87 -5.70
N ALA A 197 26.61 15.40 -5.15
CA ALA A 197 26.65 14.28 -4.21
C ALA A 197 25.97 14.59 -2.86
N ASP A 198 25.80 15.86 -2.50
CA ASP A 198 25.12 16.31 -1.28
C ASP A 198 23.63 16.63 -1.50
N TRP A 199 23.13 16.45 -2.73
CA TRP A 199 21.74 16.68 -3.10
C TRP A 199 21.01 15.40 -3.50
N GLY A 200 19.71 15.32 -3.24
CA GLY A 200 18.87 14.20 -3.59
C GLY A 200 17.51 14.27 -2.91
N TRP A 201 16.56 13.48 -3.39
CA TRP A 201 15.21 13.36 -2.88
C TRP A 201 14.96 11.97 -2.31
N MET A 202 14.02 11.85 -1.37
CA MET A 202 13.39 10.55 -1.11
C MET A 202 12.55 10.12 -2.32
N ASP A 203 12.53 8.82 -2.61
CA ASP A 203 11.72 8.24 -3.69
C ASP A 203 10.20 8.35 -3.41
N ARG A 204 9.83 8.44 -2.13
CA ARG A 204 8.45 8.47 -1.62
C ARG A 204 8.24 9.56 -0.55
N ASN A 205 6.98 9.75 -0.18
CA ASN A 205 6.60 10.68 0.90
C ASN A 205 6.89 10.06 2.28
N LEU A 206 7.09 10.89 3.30
CA LEU A 206 7.39 10.45 4.67
C LEU A 206 6.25 9.58 5.22
N GLY A 207 6.60 8.38 5.69
CA GLY A 207 5.66 7.37 6.17
C GLY A 207 5.00 6.49 5.09
N ALA A 208 5.30 6.71 3.80
CA ALA A 208 4.79 5.85 2.72
C ALA A 208 5.58 4.54 2.65
N LEU A 209 4.95 3.44 2.22
CA LEU A 209 5.59 2.11 2.25
C LEU A 209 5.98 1.57 0.86
N SER A 210 5.73 2.39 -0.16
CA SER A 210 6.11 2.19 -1.56
C SER A 210 6.21 3.55 -2.25
N SER A 211 7.12 3.68 -3.20
CA SER A 211 7.17 4.80 -4.15
C SER A 211 6.32 4.55 -5.41
N SER A 212 5.83 3.31 -5.61
CA SER A 212 5.11 2.92 -6.82
C SER A 212 3.62 3.27 -6.77
N ILE A 213 3.10 3.71 -7.92
CA ILE A 213 1.67 3.92 -8.16
C ILE A 213 0.96 2.58 -8.48
N THR A 214 1.70 1.57 -8.94
CA THR A 214 1.13 0.37 -9.59
C THR A 214 1.73 -0.96 -9.14
N SER A 215 2.87 -0.98 -8.45
CA SER A 215 3.55 -2.20 -7.98
C SER A 215 3.08 -2.62 -6.57
N SER A 216 3.80 -3.56 -5.94
CA SER A 216 3.59 -3.95 -4.54
C SER A 216 3.46 -2.74 -3.60
N ASP A 217 2.52 -2.84 -2.66
CA ASP A 217 2.18 -1.83 -1.66
C ASP A 217 1.68 -0.51 -2.29
N TRP A 218 1.17 -0.54 -3.53
CA TRP A 218 0.65 0.65 -4.24
C TRP A 218 -0.39 1.43 -3.44
N ASN A 219 -1.28 0.74 -2.72
CA ASN A 219 -2.29 1.39 -1.89
C ASN A 219 -1.68 2.14 -0.68
N ARG A 220 -0.55 1.64 -0.15
CA ARG A 220 0.18 2.20 1.00
C ARG A 220 1.25 3.23 0.62
N SER A 221 1.22 3.76 -0.61
CA SER A 221 2.15 4.81 -1.09
C SER A 221 1.70 6.25 -0.78
N ILE A 222 0.68 6.45 0.06
CA ILE A 222 0.16 7.78 0.46
C ILE A 222 1.18 8.54 1.33
N GLY A 223 1.60 7.92 2.45
CA GLY A 223 2.37 8.57 3.51
C GLY A 223 1.53 9.01 4.70
N LEU A 224 2.11 9.85 5.55
CA LEU A 224 1.46 10.48 6.69
C LEU A 224 1.30 11.99 6.46
N LEU A 225 0.36 12.60 7.16
CA LEU A 225 0.05 14.03 7.06
C LEU A 225 0.61 14.78 8.28
N TYR A 226 0.99 16.03 8.10
CA TYR A 226 1.54 16.90 9.16
C TYR A 226 0.87 18.26 9.06
N GLN A 227 0.53 18.92 10.19
CA GLN A 227 0.26 20.36 10.14
C GLN A 227 1.59 21.10 10.04
N TRP A 228 1.62 22.22 9.30
CA TRP A 228 2.88 22.89 9.00
C TRP A 228 3.60 23.35 10.28
N GLY A 229 4.90 23.08 10.39
CA GLY A 229 5.71 23.41 11.57
C GLY A 229 5.66 22.37 12.71
N ARG A 230 4.92 21.26 12.58
CA ARG A 230 4.90 20.16 13.56
C ARG A 230 5.87 19.03 13.22
N LYS A 231 6.27 18.27 14.24
CA LYS A 231 7.07 17.05 14.07
C LYS A 231 6.24 15.76 14.00
N ASP A 232 5.03 15.76 14.54
CA ASP A 232 4.24 14.54 14.79
C ASP A 232 3.24 14.27 13.64
N PRO A 233 3.18 13.02 13.13
CA PRO A 233 2.28 12.66 12.05
C PRO A 233 0.83 12.41 12.49
N ILE A 234 -0.07 12.73 11.56
CA ILE A 234 -1.48 12.37 11.55
C ILE A 234 -1.69 11.29 10.44
N PRO A 235 -2.13 10.08 10.80
CA PRO A 235 -2.42 9.02 9.83
C PRO A 235 -3.74 9.30 9.11
N PRO A 236 -3.81 9.12 7.77
CA PRO A 236 -5.08 9.22 7.02
C PRO A 236 -6.17 8.24 7.45
N LEU A 237 -5.81 7.10 8.06
CA LEU A 237 -6.71 5.98 8.41
C LEU A 237 -7.48 5.35 7.23
N VAL A 238 -7.07 5.69 6.00
CA VAL A 238 -7.48 5.07 4.74
C VAL A 238 -6.29 5.00 3.78
N THR A 239 -6.17 3.91 3.01
CA THR A 239 -5.17 3.75 1.93
C THR A 239 -5.83 3.95 0.57
N ARG A 240 -5.07 4.07 -0.53
CA ARG A 240 -5.72 4.13 -1.86
C ARG A 240 -6.51 2.86 -2.15
N GLY A 241 -7.50 2.97 -3.02
CA GLY A 241 -8.49 1.92 -3.18
C GLY A 241 -9.42 1.79 -1.97
N ASN A 242 -9.54 2.84 -1.16
CA ASN A 242 -10.50 2.94 -0.06
C ASN A 242 -10.41 1.86 1.02
N ASP A 243 -9.24 1.24 1.26
CA ASP A 243 -9.10 0.33 2.42
C ASP A 243 -8.97 1.14 3.70
N PHE A 244 -9.94 0.97 4.61
CA PHE A 244 -9.94 1.63 5.91
C PHE A 244 -9.14 0.83 6.92
N TYR A 245 -8.18 1.49 7.58
CA TYR A 245 -7.39 0.90 8.67
C TYR A 245 -7.63 1.65 9.98
N GLU A 246 -7.20 1.05 11.08
CA GLU A 246 -7.18 1.68 12.40
C GLU A 246 -5.74 1.73 12.91
N VAL A 247 -5.42 2.70 13.76
CA VAL A 247 -4.20 2.64 14.56
C VAL A 247 -4.53 2.07 15.94
N SER A 248 -3.56 1.38 16.55
CA SER A 248 -3.67 0.86 17.92
C SER A 248 -2.44 1.20 18.75
N GLY A 249 -2.61 1.51 20.04
CA GLY A 249 -1.49 1.70 20.96
C GLY A 249 -1.95 1.94 22.39
N SER A 250 -1.09 2.56 23.20
CA SER A 250 -1.41 2.94 24.59
C SER A 250 -2.63 3.87 24.71
N MET A 251 -2.94 4.62 23.64
CA MET A 251 -4.14 5.47 23.55
C MET A 251 -5.42 4.73 23.12
N GLY A 252 -5.37 3.40 23.02
CA GLY A 252 -6.48 2.59 22.52
C GLY A 252 -6.47 2.46 20.99
N ARG A 253 -7.65 2.27 20.39
CA ARG A 253 -7.83 2.17 18.94
C ARG A 253 -8.49 3.43 18.38
N VAL A 254 -8.01 3.90 17.23
CA VAL A 254 -8.51 5.11 16.56
C VAL A 254 -8.86 4.79 15.11
N ARG A 255 -10.08 5.14 14.69
CA ARG A 255 -10.65 4.88 13.36
C ARG A 255 -11.00 6.18 12.64
N HIS A 256 -11.00 6.15 11.31
CA HIS A 256 -11.50 7.23 10.47
C HIS A 256 -12.99 7.50 10.78
N ARG A 257 -13.43 8.77 10.76
CA ARG A 257 -14.83 9.19 11.01
C ARG A 257 -15.89 8.43 10.21
N ALA A 258 -15.55 7.99 9.00
CA ALA A 258 -16.45 7.27 8.11
C ALA A 258 -16.48 5.74 8.35
N ALA A 259 -15.80 5.20 9.36
CA ALA A 259 -15.97 3.82 9.80
C ALA A 259 -17.43 3.58 10.25
N LYS A 260 -17.94 2.36 10.04
CA LYS A 260 -19.32 1.98 10.46
C LYS A 260 -19.36 1.17 11.75
N ASN A 261 -18.20 0.81 12.29
CA ASN A 261 -18.06 0.17 13.58
C ASN A 261 -17.10 0.97 14.47
N PHE A 262 -17.57 1.41 15.64
CA PHE A 262 -16.77 2.09 16.67
C PHE A 262 -16.69 1.29 17.99
N ALA A 263 -17.12 0.02 18.00
CA ALA A 263 -16.92 -0.84 19.17
C ALA A 263 -15.41 -0.94 19.49
N GLY A 264 -15.05 -0.53 20.71
CA GLY A 264 -13.66 -0.52 21.20
C GLY A 264 -12.74 0.54 20.58
N ALA A 265 -13.26 1.54 19.85
CA ALA A 265 -12.44 2.54 19.16
C ALA A 265 -13.03 3.96 19.21
N ALA A 266 -12.16 4.97 19.19
CA ALA A 266 -12.54 6.37 19.04
C ALA A 266 -12.49 6.83 17.56
N SER A 267 -13.26 7.87 17.21
CA SER A 267 -13.04 8.61 15.97
C SER A 267 -11.80 9.50 16.11
N ILE A 268 -10.97 9.59 15.06
CA ILE A 268 -9.81 10.50 15.03
C ILE A 268 -10.23 11.96 15.27
N ASP A 269 -11.39 12.37 14.76
CA ASP A 269 -11.96 13.71 14.93
C ASP A 269 -12.13 14.09 16.40
N ASN A 270 -12.46 13.13 17.28
CA ASN A 270 -12.64 13.34 18.71
C ASN A 270 -11.33 13.68 19.44
N LEU A 271 -10.18 13.48 18.79
CA LEU A 271 -8.86 13.81 19.33
C LEU A 271 -8.48 15.27 19.05
N THR A 272 -9.20 15.97 18.18
CA THR A 272 -8.92 17.37 17.80
C THR A 272 -8.93 18.30 19.01
N ARG A 273 -7.95 19.19 19.11
CA ARG A 273 -7.86 20.22 20.15
C ARG A 273 -8.29 21.57 19.59
N PHE A 274 -9.31 22.17 20.22
CA PHE A 274 -9.77 23.51 19.92
C PHE A 274 -9.26 24.49 20.98
N VAL A 275 -8.53 25.52 20.55
CA VAL A 275 -7.94 26.54 21.43
C VAL A 275 -8.70 27.86 21.22
N PRO A 276 -9.25 28.50 22.28
CA PRO A 276 -9.81 29.84 22.18
C PRO A 276 -8.76 30.87 21.77
N LEU A 277 -9.14 31.85 20.94
CA LEU A 277 -8.24 32.87 20.40
C LEU A 277 -7.49 33.64 21.51
N ALA A 278 -8.14 33.93 22.64
CA ALA A 278 -7.52 34.59 23.79
C ALA A 278 -6.37 33.80 24.44
N ASN A 279 -6.30 32.48 24.18
CA ASN A 279 -5.27 31.57 24.70
C ASN A 279 -4.32 31.04 23.60
N ALA A 280 -4.52 31.44 22.35
CA ALA A 280 -3.82 30.90 21.19
C ALA A 280 -2.46 31.60 20.98
N GLU A 281 -1.49 31.20 21.78
CA GLU A 281 -0.10 31.69 21.77
C GLU A 281 0.87 30.60 21.33
N VAL A 282 1.93 30.95 20.59
CA VAL A 282 2.93 30.00 20.05
C VAL A 282 3.49 29.09 21.12
N ILE A 283 3.93 29.63 22.26
CA ILE A 283 4.52 28.82 23.35
C ILE A 283 3.51 27.78 23.85
N SER A 284 2.28 28.21 24.12
CA SER A 284 1.19 27.35 24.60
C SER A 284 0.82 26.26 23.59
N ASN A 285 0.67 26.61 22.32
CA ASN A 285 0.22 25.68 21.28
C ASN A 285 1.33 24.73 20.84
N MET A 286 2.59 25.17 20.81
CA MET A 286 3.75 24.29 20.57
C MET A 286 3.86 23.24 21.69
N ARG A 287 3.78 23.65 22.96
CA ARG A 287 3.73 22.71 24.10
C ARG A 287 2.52 21.77 23.98
N LEU A 288 1.32 22.27 23.73
CA LEU A 288 0.10 21.48 23.52
C LEU A 288 0.29 20.39 22.44
N SER A 289 0.98 20.72 21.35
CA SER A 289 1.26 19.78 20.24
C SER A 289 2.16 18.62 20.67
N VAL A 290 3.20 18.90 21.48
CA VAL A 290 4.09 17.88 22.06
C VAL A 290 3.33 16.98 23.03
N LYS A 291 2.39 17.55 23.81
CA LYS A 291 1.52 16.78 24.71
C LYS A 291 0.46 15.94 23.99
N ASN A 292 0.14 16.24 22.73
CA ASN A 292 -0.93 15.59 21.96
C ASN A 292 -0.51 15.23 20.53
N PRO A 293 0.41 14.26 20.33
CA PRO A 293 1.01 13.97 19.02
C PRO A 293 0.00 13.67 17.90
N LEU A 294 -1.04 12.86 18.17
CA LEU A 294 -2.07 12.45 17.18
C LEU A 294 -3.20 13.48 16.99
N SER A 295 -3.26 14.54 17.80
CA SER A 295 -4.34 15.53 17.72
C SER A 295 -4.04 16.60 16.70
N LEU A 296 -4.99 16.92 15.80
CA LEU A 296 -4.99 18.21 15.11
C LEU A 296 -5.24 19.34 16.11
N ILE A 297 -4.60 20.49 15.92
CA ILE A 297 -4.82 21.71 16.72
C ILE A 297 -5.47 22.77 15.85
N TYR A 298 -6.52 23.40 16.37
CA TYR A 298 -7.35 24.39 15.68
C TYR A 298 -7.67 25.56 16.61
N VAL A 299 -7.52 26.79 16.09
CA VAL A 299 -7.89 28.00 16.84
C VAL A 299 -9.32 28.42 16.52
N ASN A 300 -10.09 28.71 17.57
CA ASN A 300 -11.49 29.12 17.51
C ASN A 300 -11.70 30.52 18.09
N LYS A 301 -12.74 31.21 17.66
CA LYS A 301 -13.19 32.46 18.29
C LYS A 301 -13.62 32.18 19.74
N ASP A 302 -13.32 33.10 20.64
CA ASP A 302 -13.67 32.96 22.06
C ASP A 302 -15.17 32.75 22.28
N GLY A 303 -15.51 31.79 23.15
CA GLY A 303 -16.90 31.37 23.40
C GLY A 303 -17.59 30.69 22.22
N SER A 304 -16.87 30.25 21.18
CA SER A 304 -17.44 29.70 19.94
C SER A 304 -16.70 28.47 19.43
N ASN A 305 -17.38 27.67 18.60
CA ASN A 305 -16.79 26.56 17.85
C ASN A 305 -16.25 26.98 16.46
N ASN A 306 -16.44 28.24 16.07
CA ASN A 306 -16.07 28.76 14.76
C ASN A 306 -14.57 29.10 14.69
N GLN A 307 -13.96 28.91 13.51
CA GLN A 307 -12.57 29.33 13.20
C GLN A 307 -12.34 30.81 13.58
N ALA A 308 -11.21 31.09 14.23
CA ALA A 308 -10.75 32.47 14.46
C ALA A 308 -10.07 33.04 13.21
N TYR A 309 -10.14 34.35 13.01
CA TYR A 309 -9.53 35.05 11.87
C TYR A 309 -8.77 36.29 12.34
N TYR A 310 -7.56 36.52 11.82
CA TYR A 310 -6.84 37.77 12.07
C TYR A 310 -7.66 38.94 11.50
N ASN A 311 -7.81 40.00 12.29
CA ASN A 311 -8.58 41.20 11.93
C ASN A 311 -10.03 40.92 11.45
N ASN A 312 -10.61 39.77 11.83
CA ASN A 312 -11.88 39.24 11.33
C ASN A 312 -11.93 39.03 9.79
N ASN A 313 -10.79 38.95 9.09
CA ASN A 313 -10.74 38.74 7.64
C ASN A 313 -10.85 37.23 7.31
N PRO A 314 -11.88 36.76 6.58
CA PRO A 314 -12.06 35.33 6.26
C PRO A 314 -10.90 34.69 5.49
N ASN A 315 -10.09 35.47 4.78
CA ASN A 315 -8.91 34.97 4.06
C ASN A 315 -7.70 34.75 4.99
N LEU A 316 -7.78 35.18 6.26
CA LEU A 316 -6.70 35.11 7.25
C LEU A 316 -7.09 34.24 8.47
N PRO A 317 -7.43 32.93 8.31
CA PRO A 317 -7.67 32.04 9.44
C PRO A 317 -6.45 31.96 10.35
N VAL A 318 -6.66 32.10 11.66
CA VAL A 318 -5.57 32.06 12.64
C VAL A 318 -4.83 30.72 12.56
N ASN A 319 -3.50 30.81 12.47
CA ASN A 319 -2.59 29.69 12.40
C ASN A 319 -2.80 28.73 13.60
N TRP A 320 -2.61 27.43 13.44
CA TRP A 320 -2.80 26.47 14.55
C TRP A 320 -1.88 26.78 15.75
N PHE A 321 -0.69 27.32 15.49
CA PHE A 321 0.26 27.77 16.51
C PHE A 321 -0.10 29.12 17.14
N GLY A 322 -1.12 29.84 16.66
CA GLY A 322 -1.62 31.07 17.27
C GLY A 322 -0.78 32.32 16.97
N ARG A 323 -0.68 33.22 17.95
CA ARG A 323 0.00 34.52 17.88
C ARG A 323 1.36 34.47 18.57
N PHE A 324 2.22 35.46 18.29
CA PHE A 324 3.48 35.63 18.99
C PHE A 324 3.85 37.12 19.17
N PRO A 325 3.54 37.71 20.34
CA PRO A 325 3.71 39.14 20.60
C PRO A 325 5.13 39.70 20.37
N GLU A 326 6.19 38.89 20.49
CA GLU A 326 7.58 39.33 20.27
C GLU A 326 7.86 39.85 18.86
N ILE A 327 7.14 39.32 17.84
CA ILE A 327 7.36 39.67 16.43
C ILE A 327 6.11 40.22 15.73
N GLY A 328 4.93 39.94 16.26
CA GLY A 328 3.64 40.38 15.70
C GLY A 328 3.12 39.50 14.56
N ASP A 329 1.81 39.55 14.33
CA ASP A 329 1.10 38.61 13.43
C ASP A 329 1.60 38.67 11.98
N GLY A 330 2.00 39.85 11.49
CA GLY A 330 2.56 40.07 10.14
C GLY A 330 3.95 39.45 9.90
N ARG A 331 4.59 38.93 10.95
CA ARG A 331 5.96 38.39 10.90
C ARG A 331 6.05 36.94 11.35
N LEU A 332 4.93 36.22 11.48
CA LEU A 332 4.90 34.83 11.97
C LEU A 332 5.68 33.83 11.09
N SER A 333 5.98 34.17 9.83
CA SER A 333 6.92 33.42 9.00
C SER A 333 8.34 33.35 9.59
N GLU A 334 8.77 34.36 10.36
CA GLU A 334 10.07 34.40 11.06
C GLU A 334 10.17 33.42 12.23
N LEU A 335 9.07 32.73 12.61
CA LEU A 335 9.13 31.60 13.55
C LEU A 335 10.02 30.46 13.04
N ASN A 336 10.14 30.33 11.71
CA ASN A 336 11.07 29.45 11.02
C ASN A 336 11.00 27.96 11.45
N LEU A 337 9.78 27.48 11.75
CA LEU A 337 9.57 26.19 12.42
C LEU A 337 10.14 24.98 11.69
N TRP A 338 10.27 25.01 10.36
CA TRP A 338 10.85 23.94 9.54
C TRP A 338 12.17 24.30 8.83
N SER A 339 12.84 25.40 9.21
CA SER A 339 14.04 25.92 8.53
C SER A 339 13.80 26.24 7.06
N ASP A 340 13.02 27.31 6.86
CA ASP A 340 12.93 28.05 5.62
C ASP A 340 14.28 28.71 5.29
N ASN A 341 14.69 28.61 4.02
CA ASN A 341 15.88 29.27 3.50
C ASN A 341 15.76 30.80 3.60
N SER A 342 14.57 31.38 3.46
CA SER A 342 14.40 32.84 3.64
C SER A 342 14.43 33.28 5.11
N ARG A 343 14.23 32.35 6.06
CA ARG A 343 13.93 32.62 7.48
C ARG A 343 12.66 33.47 7.66
N GLY A 344 11.73 33.40 6.72
CA GLY A 344 10.49 34.19 6.71
C GLY A 344 10.68 35.67 6.39
N ILE A 345 11.82 36.07 5.82
CA ILE A 345 12.18 37.46 5.50
C ILE A 345 12.01 37.73 4.00
N ILE A 346 11.38 38.85 3.65
CA ILE A 346 11.25 39.33 2.27
C ILE A 346 12.57 39.94 1.76
N SER A 347 12.83 39.78 0.46
CA SER A 347 13.85 40.55 -0.27
C SER A 347 13.16 41.48 -1.27
N GLU A 348 13.76 42.63 -1.58
CA GLU A 348 13.23 43.58 -2.58
C GLU A 348 13.48 43.07 -4.01
N ASP A 349 14.72 42.70 -4.33
CA ASP A 349 15.15 42.16 -5.64
C ASP A 349 14.89 40.65 -5.80
N TYR A 350 13.85 40.10 -5.18
CA TYR A 350 13.71 38.65 -4.93
C TYR A 350 13.61 37.77 -6.18
N ASN A 351 13.31 38.30 -7.37
CA ASN A 351 13.23 37.53 -8.62
C ASN A 351 14.59 37.34 -9.33
N ASN A 352 15.65 38.00 -8.89
CA ASN A 352 16.99 37.83 -9.47
C ASN A 352 17.67 36.54 -8.98
N ASP A 353 18.49 35.91 -9.83
CA ASP A 353 19.26 34.68 -9.49
C ASP A 353 20.08 34.84 -8.19
N GLY A 354 20.68 36.03 -7.99
CA GLY A 354 21.48 36.34 -6.80
C GLY A 354 20.69 36.48 -5.49
N SER A 355 19.36 36.56 -5.56
CA SER A 355 18.48 36.71 -4.39
C SER A 355 18.03 35.37 -3.80
N ALA A 356 18.28 34.27 -4.51
CA ALA A 356 18.00 32.90 -4.08
C ALA A 356 18.70 32.58 -2.74
N GLN A 357 17.91 32.27 -1.71
CA GLN A 357 18.45 32.10 -0.36
C GLN A 357 19.13 30.73 -0.15
N PRO A 358 20.29 30.68 0.53
CA PRO A 358 20.99 29.43 0.79
C PRO A 358 20.24 28.54 1.79
N TYR A 359 20.41 27.23 1.64
CA TYR A 359 20.07 26.27 2.67
C TYR A 359 20.84 26.56 3.96
N ARG A 360 20.13 26.50 5.10
CA ARG A 360 20.64 26.76 6.47
C ARG A 360 20.27 25.61 7.39
N ASP A 361 20.89 25.51 8.56
CA ASP A 361 20.70 24.40 9.52
C ASP A 361 19.24 23.99 9.71
N LYS A 362 18.99 22.68 9.70
CA LYS A 362 17.68 22.09 9.98
C LYS A 362 17.15 22.54 11.34
N SER A 363 15.83 22.73 11.43
CA SER A 363 15.14 23.14 12.66
C SER A 363 14.91 21.95 13.62
N PRO A 364 14.66 22.20 14.91
CA PRO A 364 14.30 21.14 15.86
C PRO A 364 12.97 20.44 15.57
N TYR A 365 12.05 21.06 14.82
CA TYR A 365 10.68 20.58 14.57
C TYR A 365 10.47 19.95 13.19
N ASP A 366 11.46 20.01 12.29
CA ASP A 366 11.42 19.34 10.99
C ASP A 366 11.21 17.81 11.19
N PRO A 367 10.17 17.20 10.59
CA PRO A 367 9.79 15.81 10.82
C PRO A 367 10.70 14.80 10.11
N CYS A 368 11.58 15.21 9.19
CA CYS A 368 12.39 14.29 8.42
C CYS A 368 13.43 13.53 9.30
N PRO A 369 13.86 12.32 8.90
CA PRO A 369 14.91 11.57 9.59
C PRO A 369 16.29 12.26 9.59
N ASN A 370 17.28 11.64 10.26
CA ASN A 370 18.66 12.12 10.23
C ASN A 370 19.23 12.08 8.79
N GLY A 371 19.96 13.12 8.39
CA GLY A 371 20.47 13.29 7.02
C GLY A 371 19.42 13.75 5.99
N TRP A 372 18.19 14.01 6.41
CA TRP A 372 17.08 14.43 5.56
C TRP A 372 16.37 15.66 6.14
N ARG A 373 15.76 16.50 5.31
CA ARG A 373 15.02 17.71 5.70
C ARG A 373 13.83 17.99 4.79
N ILE A 374 12.90 18.83 5.24
CA ILE A 374 11.86 19.41 4.38
C ILE A 374 12.53 20.38 3.37
N PRO A 375 12.17 20.32 2.08
CA PRO A 375 12.67 21.24 1.07
C PRO A 375 12.05 22.63 1.24
N SER A 376 12.78 23.68 0.85
CA SER A 376 12.39 25.08 1.02
C SER A 376 12.19 25.76 -0.33
N MET A 377 11.30 26.75 -0.39
CA MET A 377 11.37 27.78 -1.44
C MET A 377 12.66 28.58 -1.26
N LEU A 378 13.15 29.22 -2.33
CA LEU A 378 14.33 30.08 -2.26
C LEU A 378 14.03 31.51 -1.77
N VAL A 379 12.76 31.89 -1.67
CA VAL A 379 12.26 33.20 -1.17
C VAL A 379 10.91 33.03 -0.46
N ALA A 380 10.59 33.89 0.53
CA ALA A 380 9.31 33.85 1.26
C ALA A 380 8.27 34.88 0.78
N ASN A 381 8.62 35.76 -0.17
CA ASN A 381 7.74 36.81 -0.69
C ASN A 381 6.34 36.27 -1.06
N LEU A 382 5.29 37.09 -0.98
CA LEU A 382 3.93 36.67 -1.29
C LEU A 382 3.14 37.83 -1.89
N GLY A 383 2.43 37.54 -3.00
CA GLY A 383 1.48 38.46 -3.61
C GLY A 383 0.41 38.94 -2.64
N SER A 384 -0.24 40.05 -2.97
CA SER A 384 -1.34 40.63 -2.19
C SER A 384 -2.41 41.18 -3.14
N GLN A 385 -3.47 41.79 -2.61
CA GLN A 385 -4.49 42.43 -3.45
C GLN A 385 -3.93 43.60 -4.28
N SER A 386 -2.76 44.15 -3.90
CA SER A 386 -2.07 45.23 -4.59
C SER A 386 -0.81 44.77 -5.34
N TYR A 387 -0.47 43.48 -5.32
CA TYR A 387 0.81 42.97 -5.82
C TYR A 387 0.68 41.57 -6.43
N ALA A 388 1.07 41.41 -7.69
CA ALA A 388 1.01 40.11 -8.39
C ALA A 388 1.97 39.07 -7.76
N ASP A 389 1.58 37.79 -7.74
CA ASP A 389 2.51 36.72 -7.34
C ASP A 389 3.36 36.34 -8.56
N ASP A 390 4.40 37.12 -8.81
CA ASP A 390 5.31 36.94 -9.94
C ASP A 390 6.55 36.09 -9.61
N ILE A 391 6.57 35.45 -8.43
CA ILE A 391 7.69 34.62 -7.97
C ILE A 391 7.94 33.52 -8.97
N ARG A 392 9.22 33.32 -9.30
CA ARG A 392 9.66 32.36 -10.30
C ARG A 392 9.31 30.92 -9.91
N VAL A 393 8.79 30.17 -10.87
CA VAL A 393 8.45 28.76 -10.68
C VAL A 393 9.68 27.91 -10.33
N ASP A 394 10.86 28.19 -10.90
CA ASP A 394 12.11 27.48 -10.59
C ASP A 394 12.61 27.70 -9.14
N PHE A 395 12.15 28.73 -8.43
CA PHE A 395 12.47 28.95 -7.02
C PHE A 395 11.67 28.05 -6.07
N SER A 396 10.68 27.31 -6.59
CA SER A 396 10.11 26.15 -5.90
C SER A 396 11.02 24.94 -6.03
N PRO A 397 11.24 24.15 -4.95
CA PRO A 397 11.96 22.89 -5.05
C PRO A 397 11.18 21.87 -5.91
N PHE A 398 9.86 22.05 -6.05
CA PHE A 398 9.00 21.28 -6.95
C PHE A 398 8.80 21.98 -8.31
N GLY A 399 9.52 23.06 -8.63
CA GLY A 399 9.37 23.81 -9.87
C GLY A 399 9.84 23.06 -11.12
N VAL A 400 9.22 23.33 -12.26
CA VAL A 400 9.84 23.06 -13.58
C VAL A 400 10.91 24.11 -13.87
N ARG A 401 11.92 23.79 -14.70
CA ARG A 401 13.04 24.69 -15.02
C ARG A 401 12.61 25.88 -15.89
N THR A 402 12.03 26.90 -15.27
CA THR A 402 11.64 28.17 -15.90
C THR A 402 11.69 29.33 -14.90
N ASN A 403 12.24 30.46 -15.34
CA ASN A 403 12.23 31.73 -14.59
C ASN A 403 10.90 32.50 -14.76
N MET A 404 9.86 31.87 -15.32
CA MET A 404 8.53 32.45 -15.41
C MET A 404 7.91 32.62 -14.03
N GLY A 405 7.34 33.80 -13.77
CA GLY A 405 6.57 34.07 -12.55
C GLY A 405 5.28 33.26 -12.46
N LYS A 406 4.84 32.92 -11.25
CA LYS A 406 3.68 32.07 -10.95
C LYS A 406 2.42 32.52 -11.71
N ASP A 407 2.02 33.78 -11.57
CA ASP A 407 0.78 34.27 -12.18
C ASP A 407 0.84 34.25 -13.72
N LEU A 408 2.02 34.41 -14.32
CA LEU A 408 2.22 34.25 -15.77
C LEU A 408 2.16 32.77 -16.19
N PHE A 409 2.73 31.85 -15.40
CA PHE A 409 2.62 30.40 -15.61
C PHE A 409 1.16 29.93 -15.54
N GLU A 410 0.38 30.49 -14.62
CA GLU A 410 -1.04 30.20 -14.47
C GLU A 410 -1.89 30.84 -15.57
N THR A 411 -1.62 32.10 -15.94
CA THR A 411 -2.27 32.79 -17.07
C THR A 411 -2.08 32.06 -18.39
N ASN A 412 -0.88 31.52 -18.64
CA ASN A 412 -0.58 30.68 -19.80
C ASN A 412 -1.17 29.26 -19.72
N LYS A 413 -1.89 28.92 -18.63
CA LYS A 413 -2.49 27.61 -18.36
C LYS A 413 -1.50 26.44 -18.32
N TYR A 414 -0.22 26.69 -18.08
CA TYR A 414 0.79 25.62 -17.98
C TYR A 414 0.58 24.72 -16.75
N HIS A 415 -0.17 25.17 -15.75
CA HIS A 415 -0.65 24.33 -14.66
C HIS A 415 -1.69 23.27 -15.08
N ILE A 416 -2.28 23.36 -16.29
CA ILE A 416 -3.22 22.37 -16.82
C ILE A 416 -2.44 21.40 -17.73
N ILE A 417 -2.32 20.14 -17.30
CA ILE A 417 -1.61 19.11 -18.05
C ILE A 417 -2.53 18.58 -19.15
N LYS A 418 -2.19 18.85 -20.41
CA LYS A 418 -2.93 18.38 -21.60
C LYS A 418 -2.80 16.86 -21.81
N PRO A 419 -3.76 16.21 -22.50
CA PRO A 419 -3.69 14.79 -22.86
C PRO A 419 -2.54 14.46 -23.82
N THR A 420 -2.00 15.45 -24.54
CA THR A 420 -0.86 15.32 -25.45
C THR A 420 0.16 16.44 -25.23
N ASN A 421 1.37 16.26 -25.77
CA ASN A 421 2.41 17.30 -25.78
C ASN A 421 2.23 18.35 -26.90
N THR A 422 1.11 18.32 -27.65
CA THR A 422 0.86 19.24 -28.77
C THR A 422 0.61 20.66 -28.27
N GLY A 423 1.44 21.62 -28.70
CA GLY A 423 1.37 23.00 -28.23
C GLY A 423 1.59 23.11 -26.71
N VAL A 424 2.51 22.31 -26.18
CA VAL A 424 3.01 22.35 -24.79
C VAL A 424 4.47 22.80 -24.83
N PRO A 425 4.93 23.76 -23.99
CA PRO A 425 6.32 24.20 -24.00
C PRO A 425 7.25 23.06 -23.54
N ALA A 426 8.50 23.06 -24.04
CA ALA A 426 9.44 21.95 -23.82
C ALA A 426 9.58 21.51 -22.35
N PHE A 427 9.67 22.47 -21.41
CA PHE A 427 9.78 22.21 -19.96
C PHE A 427 8.53 21.58 -19.31
N MET A 428 7.39 21.55 -20.02
CA MET A 428 6.15 20.88 -19.60
C MET A 428 5.86 19.58 -20.39
N THR A 429 6.73 19.19 -21.33
CA THR A 429 6.54 17.91 -22.05
C THR A 429 6.90 16.72 -21.17
N GLY A 430 6.30 15.56 -21.42
CA GLY A 430 6.68 14.30 -20.76
C GLY A 430 6.03 14.03 -19.39
N PHE A 431 5.06 14.85 -18.97
CA PHE A 431 4.19 14.53 -17.84
C PHE A 431 3.41 13.23 -18.11
N ARG A 432 3.39 12.33 -17.13
CA ARG A 432 2.50 11.16 -17.12
C ARG A 432 1.58 11.21 -15.91
N ILE A 433 0.29 11.01 -16.15
CA ILE A 433 -0.75 10.99 -15.12
C ILE A 433 -1.35 9.59 -15.10
N TYR A 434 -1.50 9.02 -13.91
CA TYR A 434 -2.36 7.88 -13.65
C TYR A 434 -3.66 8.45 -13.07
N PRO A 435 -4.77 8.49 -13.85
CA PRO A 435 -6.01 9.10 -13.41
C PRO A 435 -6.51 8.45 -12.11
N ASN A 436 -7.00 9.28 -11.18
CA ASN A 436 -7.42 8.91 -9.83
C ASN A 436 -6.33 8.24 -8.96
N LEU A 437 -5.04 8.36 -9.31
CA LEU A 437 -3.96 7.63 -8.61
C LEU A 437 -2.69 8.46 -8.33
N GLY A 438 -2.25 9.32 -9.27
CA GLY A 438 -1.07 10.16 -9.07
C GLY A 438 -0.33 10.56 -10.37
N PHE A 439 0.89 11.07 -10.20
CA PHE A 439 1.73 11.59 -11.28
C PHE A 439 3.07 10.83 -11.34
N ASP A 440 3.54 10.55 -12.55
CA ASP A 440 4.89 10.10 -12.84
C ASP A 440 5.59 11.23 -13.62
N LEU A 441 6.52 11.90 -12.95
CA LEU A 441 7.28 13.04 -13.49
C LEU A 441 8.73 12.65 -13.80
N SER A 442 8.99 11.37 -14.06
CA SER A 442 10.34 10.83 -14.29
C SER A 442 11.00 11.26 -15.62
N ASN A 443 10.31 12.01 -16.48
CA ASN A 443 10.85 12.51 -17.74
C ASN A 443 10.27 13.89 -18.16
N VAL A 444 10.00 14.78 -17.19
CA VAL A 444 9.45 16.11 -17.46
C VAL A 444 10.51 17.05 -18.02
N GLY A 445 10.30 17.53 -19.25
CA GLY A 445 11.27 18.34 -19.99
C GLY A 445 12.63 17.67 -20.15
N GLY A 446 12.68 16.33 -20.17
CA GLY A 446 13.92 15.54 -20.17
C GLY A 446 14.57 15.36 -18.80
N ASN A 447 13.89 15.70 -17.70
CA ASN A 447 14.40 15.59 -16.33
C ASN A 447 13.58 14.59 -15.51
N ASN A 448 14.24 13.79 -14.67
CA ASN A 448 13.55 12.94 -13.69
C ASN A 448 13.20 13.74 -12.44
N MET A 449 11.97 14.21 -12.30
CA MET A 449 11.49 14.91 -11.09
C MET A 449 10.96 13.94 -10.01
N GLY A 450 10.89 12.64 -10.31
CA GLY A 450 10.38 11.61 -9.40
C GLY A 450 8.91 11.23 -9.65
N VAL A 451 8.42 10.28 -8.85
CA VAL A 451 7.03 9.79 -8.89
C VAL A 451 6.27 10.34 -7.68
N PHE A 452 5.06 10.84 -7.92
CA PHE A 452 4.20 11.48 -6.93
C PHE A 452 2.83 10.79 -6.86
N PRO A 453 2.75 9.69 -6.10
CA PRO A 453 1.48 9.05 -5.78
C PRO A 453 0.57 9.99 -4.95
N GLY A 454 -0.74 9.91 -5.13
CA GLY A 454 -1.72 10.75 -4.40
C GLY A 454 -1.61 10.60 -2.87
N THR A 455 -1.77 11.69 -2.13
CA THR A 455 -1.68 11.75 -0.66
C THR A 455 -3.03 11.94 0.03
N GLY A 456 -3.98 12.59 -0.64
CA GLY A 456 -5.06 13.31 0.04
C GLY A 456 -4.55 14.39 1.00
N GLN A 457 -5.47 14.95 1.77
CA GLN A 457 -5.25 16.14 2.61
C GLN A 457 -6.36 16.29 3.66
N LEU A 458 -6.07 16.99 4.76
CA LEU A 458 -7.02 17.36 5.81
C LEU A 458 -7.29 18.88 5.74
N ILE A 459 -8.39 19.28 5.08
CA ILE A 459 -8.67 20.69 4.79
C ILE A 459 -9.72 21.26 5.76
N ARG A 460 -9.34 22.25 6.59
CA ARG A 460 -10.29 22.92 7.49
C ARG A 460 -11.27 23.85 6.77
N SER A 461 -10.79 24.55 5.75
CA SER A 461 -11.51 25.60 5.01
C SER A 461 -12.64 25.06 4.10
N ALA A 462 -12.42 23.94 3.42
CA ALA A 462 -13.37 23.34 2.47
C ALA A 462 -14.10 22.10 3.02
N HIS A 463 -13.52 21.39 4.00
CA HIS A 463 -14.01 20.08 4.45
C HIS A 463 -14.06 19.95 5.98
N GLU A 464 -14.09 21.05 6.73
CA GLU A 464 -14.19 21.08 8.21
C GLU A 464 -13.07 20.30 8.94
N GLY A 465 -11.95 20.03 8.28
CA GLY A 465 -10.82 19.27 8.82
C GLY A 465 -10.88 17.77 8.52
N GLN A 466 -11.77 17.36 7.63
CA GLN A 466 -11.95 15.96 7.21
C GLN A 466 -10.93 15.59 6.12
N TYR A 467 -10.56 14.31 6.07
CA TYR A 467 -9.65 13.78 5.05
C TYR A 467 -10.40 13.61 3.73
N THR A 468 -9.87 14.16 2.64
CA THR A 468 -10.46 14.07 1.30
C THR A 468 -9.46 13.66 0.22
N ASP A 469 -10.02 13.19 -0.90
CA ASP A 469 -9.37 13.04 -2.20
C ASP A 469 -8.01 12.32 -2.16
N GLN A 470 -8.01 11.02 -1.84
CA GLN A 470 -6.84 10.13 -1.79
C GLN A 470 -5.93 10.20 -3.04
N HIS A 471 -6.46 10.64 -4.16
CA HIS A 471 -5.80 10.80 -5.46
C HIS A 471 -5.11 12.17 -5.62
N HIS A 472 -5.50 13.22 -4.91
CA HIS A 472 -4.80 14.51 -4.92
C HIS A 472 -3.45 14.39 -4.22
N THR A 473 -2.44 15.10 -4.70
CA THR A 473 -1.14 15.19 -4.03
C THR A 473 -0.98 16.57 -3.43
N ALA A 474 -0.77 16.64 -2.12
CA ALA A 474 -0.52 17.87 -1.37
C ALA A 474 0.77 17.69 -0.56
N LEU A 475 1.84 18.42 -0.90
CA LEU A 475 3.13 18.36 -0.20
C LEU A 475 3.61 19.73 0.25
N TRP A 476 4.03 19.83 1.51
CA TRP A 476 4.59 21.06 2.08
C TRP A 476 5.98 21.43 1.54
N THR A 477 6.29 22.72 1.60
CA THR A 477 7.68 23.20 1.75
C THR A 477 7.90 23.78 3.16
N ALA A 478 9.15 24.01 3.52
CA ALA A 478 9.54 24.68 4.75
C ALA A 478 9.18 26.18 4.77
N THR A 479 8.75 26.76 3.65
CA THR A 479 8.55 28.21 3.51
C THR A 479 7.09 28.64 3.73
N MET A 480 6.87 29.34 4.83
CA MET A 480 5.68 30.15 5.04
C MET A 480 5.81 31.46 4.25
N GLY A 481 4.74 31.89 3.57
CA GLY A 481 4.77 33.13 2.81
C GLY A 481 4.89 34.37 3.71
N ARG A 482 5.13 35.54 3.09
CA ARG A 482 5.08 36.83 3.74
C ARG A 482 4.65 37.94 2.79
N HIS A 483 3.55 38.61 3.12
CA HIS A 483 3.06 39.78 2.38
C HIS A 483 3.97 41.01 2.60
N PHE A 484 4.17 41.80 1.54
CA PHE A 484 4.89 43.07 1.60
C PHE A 484 4.19 44.15 2.44
N ASP A 485 2.85 44.12 2.49
CA ASP A 485 2.02 45.08 3.23
C ASP A 485 1.95 44.81 4.75
N GLY A 486 2.65 43.78 5.24
CA GLY A 486 2.66 43.41 6.65
C GLY A 486 1.40 42.67 7.14
N SER A 487 0.50 42.27 6.23
CA SER A 487 -0.66 41.44 6.59
C SER A 487 -0.23 40.13 7.27
N PRO A 488 -0.94 39.67 8.31
CA PRO A 488 -0.74 38.36 8.92
C PRO A 488 -0.72 37.27 7.87
N THR A 489 0.37 36.52 7.75
CA THR A 489 0.40 35.39 6.82
C THR A 489 -0.10 34.13 7.49
N VAL A 490 -0.85 33.34 6.71
CA VAL A 490 -1.57 32.13 7.16
C VAL A 490 -1.37 30.96 6.21
N ILE A 491 -0.75 31.21 5.06
CA ILE A 491 -0.45 30.23 4.02
C ILE A 491 1.06 29.98 3.91
N THR A 492 1.35 28.77 3.48
CA THR A 492 2.67 28.29 3.09
C THR A 492 2.59 27.91 1.62
N ARG A 493 3.74 27.82 0.94
CA ARG A 493 3.74 27.31 -0.42
C ARG A 493 4.03 25.82 -0.43
N GLY A 494 3.26 25.08 -1.22
CA GLY A 494 3.42 23.65 -1.41
C GLY A 494 3.23 23.22 -2.87
N LEU A 495 3.50 21.94 -3.12
CA LEU A 495 3.08 21.28 -4.34
C LEU A 495 1.63 20.80 -4.16
N TYR A 496 0.75 21.24 -5.06
CA TYR A 496 -0.60 20.70 -5.19
C TYR A 496 -0.79 20.10 -6.59
N MET A 497 -1.32 18.89 -6.66
CA MET A 497 -1.63 18.23 -7.92
C MET A 497 -2.95 17.47 -7.86
N ILE A 498 -3.70 17.53 -8.94
CA ILE A 498 -5.02 16.91 -9.09
C ILE A 498 -4.97 15.99 -10.32
N PRO A 499 -5.16 14.67 -10.19
CA PRO A 499 -5.32 13.74 -11.30
C PRO A 499 -6.77 13.24 -11.41
N ASP A 500 -7.77 14.10 -11.17
CA ASP A 500 -9.16 13.69 -10.94
C ASP A 500 -9.96 13.54 -12.24
N LYS A 501 -10.25 12.29 -12.61
CA LYS A 501 -11.05 11.92 -13.78
C LYS A 501 -12.55 12.19 -13.63
N GLY A 502 -13.05 12.28 -12.40
CA GLY A 502 -14.46 12.47 -12.10
C GLY A 502 -14.99 13.88 -12.39
N GLN A 503 -14.10 14.85 -12.57
CA GLN A 503 -14.48 16.25 -12.84
C GLN A 503 -14.98 16.44 -14.29
N PRO A 504 -15.95 17.35 -14.52
CA PRO A 504 -16.52 17.63 -15.83
C PRO A 504 -15.61 18.46 -16.75
N ASP A 505 -14.46 18.92 -16.25
CA ASP A 505 -13.49 19.76 -16.95
C ASP A 505 -12.99 19.12 -18.25
N VAL A 506 -12.72 19.95 -19.26
CA VAL A 506 -12.10 19.56 -20.54
C VAL A 506 -10.70 20.19 -20.60
N PRO A 507 -9.61 19.41 -20.41
CA PRO A 507 -8.24 19.94 -20.33
C PRO A 507 -7.73 20.56 -21.63
N ASP A 508 -8.21 20.06 -22.76
CA ASP A 508 -7.84 20.52 -24.10
C ASP A 508 -9.10 20.51 -25.00
N PRO A 509 -9.54 21.67 -25.51
CA PRO A 509 -10.69 21.77 -26.42
C PRO A 509 -10.58 20.93 -27.69
N ALA A 510 -9.38 20.51 -28.11
CA ALA A 510 -9.19 19.61 -29.24
C ALA A 510 -9.67 18.17 -28.95
N TYR A 511 -9.82 17.79 -27.66
CA TYR A 511 -10.20 16.44 -27.23
C TYR A 511 -11.41 16.47 -26.27
N PRO A 512 -12.60 16.93 -26.72
CA PRO A 512 -13.76 17.19 -25.84
C PRO A 512 -14.34 15.95 -25.14
N ASN A 513 -13.96 14.75 -25.57
CA ASN A 513 -14.34 13.48 -24.95
C ASN A 513 -13.42 13.10 -23.78
N ILE A 514 -12.22 13.69 -23.68
CA ILE A 514 -11.30 13.48 -22.56
C ILE A 514 -11.65 14.49 -21.48
N LYS A 515 -12.16 13.98 -20.35
CA LYS A 515 -12.60 14.76 -19.20
C LYS A 515 -11.79 14.47 -17.94
N GLY A 516 -11.76 15.46 -17.06
CA GLY A 516 -11.10 15.41 -15.76
C GLY A 516 -10.29 16.68 -15.50
N ARG A 517 -9.95 16.89 -14.24
CA ARG A 517 -9.09 17.98 -13.78
C ARG A 517 -7.68 17.44 -13.59
N TYR A 518 -6.77 17.85 -14.48
CA TYR A 518 -5.38 17.41 -14.51
C TYR A 518 -4.47 18.61 -14.27
N THR A 519 -4.15 18.85 -13.00
CA THR A 519 -3.57 20.12 -12.55
C THR A 519 -2.25 19.90 -11.81
N TYR A 520 -1.28 20.78 -12.07
CA TYR A 520 0.05 20.81 -11.49
C TYR A 520 0.38 22.23 -11.01
N MET A 521 0.43 22.42 -9.69
CA MET A 521 0.67 23.72 -9.03
C MET A 521 1.87 23.59 -8.08
N PRO A 522 3.11 23.86 -8.52
CA PRO A 522 4.31 23.67 -7.70
C PRO A 522 4.51 24.73 -6.59
N MET A 523 3.59 25.69 -6.49
CA MET A 523 3.62 26.83 -5.56
C MET A 523 2.22 27.20 -5.04
N SER A 524 1.35 26.20 -4.83
CA SER A 524 0.00 26.43 -4.32
C SER A 524 0.05 26.98 -2.89
N GLY A 525 -0.85 27.92 -2.58
CA GLY A 525 -1.05 28.41 -1.22
C GLY A 525 -1.86 27.40 -0.40
N MET A 526 -1.34 27.01 0.76
CA MET A 526 -1.94 26.02 1.67
C MET A 526 -1.93 26.54 3.10
N TYR A 527 -3.05 26.47 3.82
CA TYR A 527 -3.18 27.08 5.15
C TYR A 527 -2.45 26.26 6.22
N THR A 528 -1.68 26.90 7.11
CA THR A 528 -0.84 26.18 8.11
C THR A 528 -1.61 25.20 8.99
N SER A 529 -2.90 25.47 9.25
CA SER A 529 -3.79 24.64 10.07
C SER A 529 -4.24 23.36 9.37
N GLU A 530 -4.12 23.25 8.04
CA GLU A 530 -4.39 22.03 7.28
C GLU A 530 -3.33 20.96 7.59
N ALA A 531 -3.55 19.72 7.18
CA ALA A 531 -2.49 18.70 7.22
C ALA A 531 -2.31 18.02 5.86
N ASN A 532 -1.10 18.17 5.32
CA ASN A 532 -0.66 17.69 4.02
C ASN A 532 0.59 16.79 4.19
N GLY A 533 1.00 16.12 3.13
CA GLY A 533 2.15 15.23 3.14
C GLY A 533 3.50 15.96 3.19
N CYS A 534 4.55 15.21 3.53
CA CYS A 534 5.93 15.68 3.51
C CYS A 534 6.76 14.79 2.58
N ARG A 535 7.66 15.37 1.76
CA ARG A 535 8.70 14.64 1.05
C ARG A 535 10.04 15.29 1.35
N CYS A 536 11.00 14.51 1.82
CA CYS A 536 12.28 15.04 2.27
C CYS A 536 13.30 15.10 1.12
N ILE A 537 14.19 16.08 1.19
CA ILE A 537 15.47 16.12 0.46
C ILE A 537 16.62 15.74 1.38
N LYS A 538 17.73 15.29 0.81
CA LYS A 538 19.00 15.09 1.52
C LYS A 538 19.41 16.43 2.14
N ASP A 539 19.74 16.42 3.43
CA ASP A 539 20.18 17.63 4.12
C ASP A 539 21.61 17.97 3.66
N PRO A 540 21.87 19.14 3.05
CA PRO A 540 23.20 19.51 2.58
C PRO A 540 24.14 19.96 3.71
N LEU A 541 23.67 20.02 4.98
CA LEU A 541 24.40 20.63 6.10
C LEU A 541 24.65 19.73 7.32
N TYR A 542 23.90 18.64 7.53
CA TYR A 542 24.02 17.82 8.76
C TYR A 542 25.44 17.31 9.08
N VAL A 543 26.25 16.98 8.07
CA VAL A 543 27.67 16.63 8.24
C VAL A 543 28.52 17.90 8.38
N VAL A 544 28.34 18.87 7.49
CA VAL A 544 29.17 20.09 7.37
C VAL A 544 29.13 20.94 8.65
N ASN A 545 27.93 21.10 9.22
CA ASN A 545 27.67 21.86 10.43
C ASN A 545 27.51 20.95 11.68
N LYS A 546 28.01 19.71 11.61
CA LYS A 546 28.23 18.79 12.74
C LYS A 546 26.98 18.46 13.59
N TYR A 547 25.83 18.26 12.97
CA TYR A 547 24.60 17.77 13.62
C TYR A 547 24.13 16.41 13.08
N ASN A 548 25.06 15.53 12.73
CA ASN A 548 24.77 14.16 12.29
C ASN A 548 24.49 13.24 13.49
N PHE A 549 23.31 12.63 13.51
CA PHE A 549 22.87 11.66 14.52
C PHE A 549 22.52 10.32 13.87
N PRO A 550 23.51 9.45 13.59
CA PRO A 550 23.27 8.11 13.06
C PRO A 550 22.29 7.31 13.92
N SER A 551 21.41 6.54 13.29
CA SER A 551 20.50 5.64 14.01
C SER A 551 21.29 4.60 14.79
N GLU A 552 20.93 4.41 16.06
CA GLU A 552 21.42 3.31 16.89
C GLU A 552 20.50 2.11 16.78
N TYR A 553 21.06 0.90 16.77
CA TYR A 553 20.33 -0.34 16.51
C TYR A 553 20.48 -1.35 17.65
N LEU A 554 19.46 -2.18 17.82
CA LEU A 554 19.52 -3.36 18.68
C LEU A 554 20.34 -4.47 18.02
N ALA A 555 21.04 -5.25 18.83
CA ALA A 555 21.79 -6.41 18.37
C ALA A 555 20.91 -7.37 17.53
N PRO A 556 21.49 -8.07 16.53
CA PRO A 556 20.75 -9.05 15.74
C PRO A 556 20.15 -10.16 16.62
N PRO A 557 18.88 -10.55 16.40
CA PRO A 557 18.26 -11.66 17.11
C PRO A 557 18.61 -12.99 16.42
N THR A 558 18.30 -14.11 17.08
CA THR A 558 18.20 -15.39 16.35
C THR A 558 16.91 -15.37 15.55
N GLU A 559 17.01 -15.43 14.21
CA GLU A 559 15.84 -15.47 13.33
C GLU A 559 15.98 -16.48 12.20
N TYR A 560 14.83 -16.91 11.65
CA TYR A 560 14.77 -17.79 10.50
C TYR A 560 13.66 -17.31 9.56
N ARG A 561 14.04 -16.89 8.35
CA ARG A 561 13.14 -16.26 7.36
C ARG A 561 13.05 -17.02 6.04
N GLU A 562 13.89 -18.03 5.87
CA GLU A 562 14.03 -18.74 4.60
C GLU A 562 12.73 -19.46 4.22
N GLY A 563 12.36 -19.37 2.94
CA GLY A 563 11.19 -20.05 2.41
C GLY A 563 9.84 -19.49 2.85
N ILE A 564 9.78 -18.36 3.56
CA ILE A 564 8.51 -17.74 4.00
C ILE A 564 7.55 -17.44 2.84
N ASN A 565 8.09 -17.20 1.64
CA ASN A 565 7.35 -16.92 0.41
C ASN A 565 7.11 -18.17 -0.48
N ASN A 566 7.56 -19.37 -0.07
CA ASN A 566 7.35 -20.60 -0.84
C ASN A 566 5.84 -20.88 -1.00
N PRO A 567 5.38 -21.56 -2.06
CA PRO A 567 3.96 -21.81 -2.29
C PRO A 567 3.34 -22.70 -1.19
N ASN A 568 2.03 -22.52 -0.97
CA ASN A 568 1.23 -23.42 -0.13
C ASN A 568 0.67 -24.61 -0.92
N THR A 569 0.57 -24.46 -2.25
CA THR A 569 0.04 -25.48 -3.17
C THR A 569 1.10 -25.87 -4.19
N TYR A 570 1.37 -27.16 -4.30
CA TYR A 570 2.27 -27.74 -5.29
C TYR A 570 1.41 -28.41 -6.37
N GLN A 571 1.29 -27.73 -7.51
CA GLN A 571 0.53 -28.23 -8.65
C GLN A 571 1.47 -28.93 -9.65
N VAL A 572 1.12 -30.15 -10.05
CA VAL A 572 1.84 -30.92 -11.07
C VAL A 572 0.82 -31.67 -11.94
N VAL A 573 1.14 -31.92 -13.21
CA VAL A 573 0.31 -32.77 -14.08
C VAL A 573 0.66 -34.24 -13.84
N LYS A 574 -0.34 -35.13 -13.83
CA LYS A 574 -0.09 -36.58 -13.72
C LYS A 574 0.88 -37.08 -14.80
N ASN A 575 1.74 -38.01 -14.43
CA ASN A 575 2.77 -38.58 -15.30
C ASN A 575 2.51 -40.09 -15.48
N ALA A 576 2.89 -40.65 -16.63
CA ALA A 576 2.87 -42.10 -16.88
C ALA A 576 3.95 -42.86 -16.09
N GLN A 577 4.95 -42.15 -15.56
CA GLN A 577 5.97 -42.67 -14.66
C GLN A 577 5.74 -42.22 -13.21
N LEU A 578 6.35 -42.94 -12.27
CA LEU A 578 6.45 -42.55 -10.86
C LEU A 578 7.28 -41.26 -10.77
N PHE A 579 6.86 -40.28 -9.98
CA PHE A 579 7.59 -39.02 -9.80
C PHE A 579 7.43 -38.47 -8.39
N THR A 580 8.32 -37.55 -8.00
CA THR A 580 8.36 -36.97 -6.66
C THR A 580 8.06 -35.48 -6.69
N VAL A 581 7.20 -35.03 -5.79
CA VAL A 581 7.03 -33.61 -5.44
C VAL A 581 7.89 -33.33 -4.22
N GLU A 582 8.79 -32.36 -4.33
CA GLU A 582 9.63 -31.89 -3.23
C GLU A 582 9.03 -30.65 -2.57
N ILE A 583 8.97 -30.64 -1.23
CA ILE A 583 8.47 -29.50 -0.44
C ILE A 583 9.54 -29.10 0.58
N PRO A 584 10.18 -27.93 0.45
CA PRO A 584 11.09 -27.40 1.47
C PRO A 584 10.35 -27.09 2.77
N VAL A 585 10.87 -27.57 3.90
CA VAL A 585 10.20 -27.38 5.20
C VAL A 585 10.40 -25.98 5.79
N SER A 586 11.37 -25.20 5.29
CA SER A 586 11.78 -23.89 5.79
C SER A 586 10.60 -22.97 6.12
N LYS A 587 9.56 -22.97 5.25
CA LYS A 587 8.35 -22.15 5.42
C LYS A 587 7.67 -22.37 6.78
N ALA A 588 7.63 -23.60 7.28
CA ALA A 588 7.01 -23.92 8.56
C ALA A 588 7.70 -23.17 9.71
N PHE A 589 9.03 -23.23 9.77
CA PHE A 589 9.85 -22.56 10.79
C PHE A 589 9.79 -21.04 10.66
N SER A 590 9.83 -20.51 9.43
CA SER A 590 9.73 -19.07 9.21
C SER A 590 8.36 -18.51 9.56
N VAL A 591 7.26 -19.20 9.23
CA VAL A 591 5.92 -18.67 9.55
C VAL A 591 5.63 -18.82 11.04
N GLN A 592 6.01 -19.94 11.67
CA GLN A 592 5.85 -20.15 13.12
C GLN A 592 6.59 -19.07 13.92
N SER A 593 7.88 -18.86 13.65
CA SER A 593 8.69 -17.88 14.39
C SER A 593 8.34 -16.42 14.08
N GLN A 594 8.05 -16.09 12.82
CA GLN A 594 7.91 -14.68 12.42
C GLN A 594 6.47 -14.15 12.45
N LEU A 595 5.45 -15.00 12.24
CA LEU A 595 4.05 -14.58 12.10
C LEU A 595 3.10 -15.18 13.16
N LEU A 596 3.41 -16.37 13.70
CA LEU A 596 2.55 -17.05 14.69
C LEU A 596 3.05 -16.89 16.13
N ASN A 597 4.05 -16.04 16.36
CA ASN A 597 4.66 -15.74 17.66
C ASN A 597 5.20 -16.97 18.41
N ASN A 598 5.73 -17.96 17.67
CA ASN A 598 6.29 -19.20 18.23
C ASN A 598 7.81 -19.25 17.97
N GLN A 599 8.60 -18.60 18.83
CA GLN A 599 10.07 -18.64 18.73
C GLN A 599 10.67 -19.99 19.12
N GLU A 600 9.99 -20.79 19.96
CA GLU A 600 10.47 -22.10 20.42
C GLU A 600 10.62 -23.12 19.29
N ILE A 601 10.00 -22.88 18.13
CA ILE A 601 10.21 -23.66 16.90
C ILE A 601 11.67 -23.63 16.42
N LEU A 602 12.46 -22.63 16.83
CA LEU A 602 13.86 -22.45 16.46
C LEU A 602 14.83 -23.22 17.38
N ASN A 603 14.32 -23.85 18.45
CA ASN A 603 15.13 -24.67 19.35
C ASN A 603 15.49 -26.02 18.71
N PRO A 604 16.70 -26.58 18.91
CA PRO A 604 17.11 -27.86 18.32
C PRO A 604 16.18 -29.05 18.62
N SER A 605 15.51 -29.04 19.78
CA SER A 605 14.50 -30.05 20.12
C SER A 605 13.34 -30.09 19.12
N SER A 606 12.94 -28.92 18.60
CA SER A 606 11.84 -28.74 17.64
C SER A 606 12.12 -29.26 16.23
N PHE A 607 13.37 -29.58 15.89
CA PHE A 607 13.73 -30.19 14.60
C PHE A 607 14.65 -31.41 14.74
N SER A 608 14.57 -32.10 15.88
CA SER A 608 15.38 -33.28 16.17
C SER A 608 14.92 -34.55 15.44
N ASN A 609 13.65 -34.65 15.04
CA ASN A 609 13.08 -35.82 14.36
C ASN A 609 11.83 -35.42 13.54
N LEU A 610 12.03 -34.71 12.44
CA LEU A 610 10.97 -34.26 11.55
C LEU A 610 10.28 -35.44 10.85
N LYS A 611 8.95 -35.46 10.94
CA LYS A 611 8.08 -36.48 10.36
C LYS A 611 7.05 -35.80 9.45
N ALA A 612 6.67 -36.48 8.37
CA ALA A 612 5.61 -36.03 7.47
C ALA A 612 4.45 -37.02 7.45
N ASN A 613 3.22 -36.52 7.30
CA ASN A 613 2.04 -37.35 7.13
C ASN A 613 1.19 -36.86 5.94
N VAL A 614 0.35 -37.75 5.40
CA VAL A 614 -0.77 -37.37 4.55
C VAL A 614 -1.97 -37.18 5.46
N LEU A 615 -2.36 -35.94 5.75
CA LEU A 615 -3.52 -35.68 6.59
C LEU A 615 -4.80 -36.22 5.94
N TRP A 616 -5.00 -35.90 4.66
CA TRP A 616 -6.10 -36.45 3.87
C TRP A 616 -5.78 -36.47 2.37
N THR A 617 -6.49 -37.33 1.62
CA THR A 617 -6.51 -37.33 0.15
C THR A 617 -7.91 -37.59 -0.42
N THR A 618 -8.19 -37.15 -1.65
CA THR A 618 -9.36 -37.58 -2.44
C THR A 618 -9.16 -38.92 -3.15
N ASN A 619 -7.92 -39.43 -3.25
CA ASN A 619 -7.60 -40.64 -4.01
C ASN A 619 -6.54 -41.46 -3.26
N THR A 620 -6.93 -42.60 -2.70
CA THR A 620 -6.04 -43.50 -1.94
C THR A 620 -4.93 -44.13 -2.78
N ALA A 621 -5.04 -44.13 -4.11
CA ALA A 621 -3.98 -44.56 -5.01
C ALA A 621 -2.95 -43.44 -5.31
N LEU A 622 -3.21 -42.18 -4.97
CA LEU A 622 -2.41 -41.04 -5.42
C LEU A 622 -0.94 -41.10 -4.96
N ILE A 623 -0.73 -41.33 -3.67
CA ILE A 623 0.60 -41.28 -3.04
C ILE A 623 1.12 -42.72 -2.89
N ASN A 624 2.31 -42.99 -3.44
CA ASN A 624 3.02 -44.24 -3.24
C ASN A 624 3.73 -44.26 -1.89
N LYS A 625 4.44 -43.17 -1.59
CA LYS A 625 5.30 -43.02 -0.42
C LYS A 625 5.42 -41.54 -0.02
N ILE A 626 5.56 -41.29 1.28
CA ILE A 626 5.94 -39.99 1.85
C ILE A 626 7.13 -40.15 2.79
N SER A 627 8.10 -39.23 2.76
CA SER A 627 9.27 -39.26 3.65
C SER A 627 9.89 -37.87 3.83
N VAL A 628 10.71 -37.69 4.87
CA VAL A 628 11.48 -36.47 5.09
C VAL A 628 12.96 -36.73 4.81
N VAL A 629 13.55 -35.94 3.90
CA VAL A 629 15.00 -35.86 3.69
C VAL A 629 15.58 -34.92 4.75
N ASN A 630 16.71 -35.34 5.33
CA ASN A 630 17.33 -34.71 6.50
C ASN A 630 16.29 -34.46 7.63
N PRO A 631 15.75 -35.52 8.27
CA PRO A 631 14.76 -35.37 9.33
C PRO A 631 15.35 -34.78 10.64
N SER A 632 16.67 -34.72 10.78
CA SER A 632 17.36 -34.28 12.00
C SER A 632 18.48 -33.28 11.68
N PRO A 633 18.17 -32.10 11.12
CA PRO A 633 19.18 -31.11 10.76
C PRO A 633 20.01 -30.69 11.98
N SER A 634 21.34 -30.70 11.83
CA SER A 634 22.31 -30.46 12.91
C SER A 634 22.33 -29.02 13.46
N SER A 635 21.68 -28.08 12.78
CA SER A 635 21.55 -26.68 13.20
C SER A 635 20.29 -26.05 12.59
N LEU A 636 19.91 -24.88 13.10
CA LEU A 636 18.79 -24.10 12.57
C LEU A 636 19.00 -23.75 11.08
N GLN A 637 20.23 -23.41 10.68
CA GLN A 637 20.56 -23.11 9.29
C GLN A 637 20.45 -24.36 8.39
N SER A 638 20.69 -25.55 8.91
CA SER A 638 20.57 -26.82 8.18
C SER A 638 19.12 -27.22 7.90
N VAL A 639 18.11 -26.61 8.55
CA VAL A 639 16.67 -26.82 8.25
C VAL A 639 16.35 -26.54 6.78
N SER A 640 17.09 -25.62 6.14
CA SER A 640 17.03 -25.30 4.70
C SER A 640 17.17 -26.51 3.76
N SER A 641 17.98 -27.49 4.18
CA SER A 641 18.22 -28.72 3.42
C SER A 641 17.16 -29.81 3.64
N SER A 642 16.23 -29.59 4.57
CA SER A 642 15.21 -30.57 4.94
C SER A 642 13.98 -30.43 4.02
N LYS A 643 13.50 -31.55 3.48
CA LYS A 643 12.42 -31.57 2.49
C LYS A 643 11.46 -32.73 2.74
N ILE A 644 10.16 -32.50 2.54
CA ILE A 644 9.20 -33.60 2.37
C ILE A 644 9.27 -34.06 0.91
N LEU A 645 9.46 -35.35 0.70
CA LEU A 645 9.29 -36.02 -0.59
C LEU A 645 7.93 -36.69 -0.59
N VAL A 646 7.09 -36.34 -1.58
CA VAL A 646 5.81 -36.99 -1.83
C VAL A 646 5.88 -37.68 -3.18
N GLU A 647 5.94 -39.01 -3.16
CA GLU A 647 6.05 -39.84 -4.36
C GLU A 647 4.66 -40.18 -4.90
N ILE A 648 4.38 -39.78 -6.14
CA ILE A 648 3.08 -39.86 -6.80
C ILE A 648 3.05 -41.06 -7.75
N ARG A 649 2.01 -41.90 -7.65
CA ARG A 649 1.86 -43.08 -8.51
C ARG A 649 1.59 -42.71 -9.98
N PRO A 650 2.06 -43.54 -10.93
CA PRO A 650 1.71 -43.42 -12.34
C PRO A 650 0.22 -43.22 -12.61
N ASN A 651 -0.08 -42.28 -13.51
CA ASN A 651 -1.40 -41.96 -14.04
C ASN A 651 -2.48 -41.55 -13.02
N GLN A 652 -2.10 -41.26 -11.77
CA GLN A 652 -3.03 -40.79 -10.75
C GLN A 652 -3.16 -39.26 -10.74
N SER A 653 -4.38 -38.79 -10.57
CA SER A 653 -4.72 -37.39 -10.28
C SER A 653 -5.55 -37.30 -8.99
N GLY A 654 -5.67 -36.10 -8.45
CA GLY A 654 -6.40 -35.84 -7.21
C GLY A 654 -5.71 -34.82 -6.32
N ASN A 655 -6.23 -34.70 -5.09
CA ASN A 655 -5.76 -33.77 -4.09
C ASN A 655 -5.30 -34.51 -2.85
N ALA A 656 -4.29 -33.97 -2.17
CA ALA A 656 -3.95 -34.35 -0.80
C ALA A 656 -3.49 -33.12 0.00
N VAL A 657 -3.63 -33.18 1.32
CA VAL A 657 -2.95 -32.25 2.23
C VAL A 657 -1.90 -33.04 3.01
N VAL A 658 -0.66 -32.58 2.94
CA VAL A 658 0.47 -33.15 3.68
C VAL A 658 0.88 -32.21 4.80
N THR A 659 1.32 -32.78 5.93
CA THR A 659 1.62 -32.07 7.18
C THR A 659 3.03 -32.37 7.66
N LEU A 660 3.70 -31.37 8.24
CA LEU A 660 4.98 -31.51 8.94
C LEU A 660 4.77 -31.57 10.45
N HIS A 661 5.52 -32.46 11.11
CA HIS A 661 5.51 -32.70 12.54
C HIS A 661 6.95 -32.93 13.04
N ASN A 662 7.13 -33.03 14.36
CA ASN A 662 8.38 -33.44 15.00
C ASN A 662 8.11 -34.55 16.05
N GLY A 663 8.99 -35.53 16.13
CA GLY A 663 8.88 -36.73 16.95
C GLY A 663 7.91 -37.77 16.38
N ASN A 664 6.63 -37.42 16.25
CA ASN A 664 5.53 -38.30 15.85
C ASN A 664 4.59 -37.58 14.86
N ILE A 665 3.99 -38.31 13.92
CA ILE A 665 2.96 -37.81 13.00
C ILE A 665 1.66 -37.37 13.69
N THR A 666 1.44 -37.74 14.96
CA THR A 666 0.31 -37.25 15.77
C THR A 666 0.65 -36.02 16.62
N SER A 667 1.92 -35.56 16.62
CA SER A 667 2.29 -34.29 17.24
C SER A 667 1.57 -33.10 16.57
N PRO A 668 1.49 -31.92 17.20
CA PRO A 668 0.91 -30.73 16.57
C PRO A 668 1.53 -30.42 15.21
N VAL A 669 0.69 -30.13 14.21
CA VAL A 669 1.12 -29.75 12.86
C VAL A 669 1.90 -28.44 12.92
N TYR A 670 3.11 -28.43 12.35
CA TYR A 670 3.93 -27.23 12.19
C TYR A 670 3.47 -26.39 10.99
N TRP A 671 3.19 -27.05 9.87
CA TRP A 671 2.60 -26.48 8.67
C TRP A 671 2.01 -27.58 7.78
N SER A 672 1.19 -27.17 6.82
CA SER A 672 0.55 -28.05 5.84
C SER A 672 0.57 -27.45 4.43
N TRP A 673 0.64 -28.32 3.43
CA TRP A 673 0.67 -27.97 2.01
C TRP A 673 -0.34 -28.80 1.23
N HIS A 674 -0.89 -28.20 0.18
CA HIS A 674 -1.82 -28.83 -0.75
C HIS A 674 -1.04 -29.43 -1.93
N ILE A 675 -1.09 -30.74 -2.08
CA ILE A 675 -0.65 -31.46 -3.27
C ILE A 675 -1.82 -31.51 -4.26
N TRP A 676 -1.63 -30.96 -5.45
CA TRP A 676 -2.67 -30.85 -6.47
C TRP A 676 -2.18 -31.48 -7.78
N ILE A 677 -2.55 -32.75 -8.00
CA ILE A 677 -2.16 -33.48 -9.21
C ILE A 677 -3.31 -33.43 -10.22
N THR A 678 -3.09 -32.76 -11.34
CA THR A 678 -4.11 -32.50 -12.37
C THR A 678 -4.05 -33.49 -13.52
N ASP A 679 -5.18 -33.63 -14.23
CA ASP A 679 -5.29 -34.42 -15.46
C ASP A 679 -4.69 -33.71 -16.68
N SER A 680 -4.60 -32.38 -16.64
CA SER A 680 -4.02 -31.52 -17.67
C SER A 680 -3.10 -30.46 -17.06
N ALA A 681 -2.27 -29.81 -17.88
CA ALA A 681 -1.62 -28.55 -17.50
C ALA A 681 -2.65 -27.46 -17.17
N LEU A 682 -2.25 -26.48 -16.35
CA LEU A 682 -3.03 -25.27 -16.09
C LEU A 682 -2.98 -24.37 -17.33
N GLY A 683 -4.13 -24.14 -17.95
CA GLY A 683 -4.32 -23.09 -18.95
C GLY A 683 -4.59 -21.74 -18.30
N SER A 684 -4.73 -20.71 -19.14
CA SER A 684 -5.10 -19.37 -18.71
C SER A 684 -5.99 -18.63 -19.70
N PHE A 685 -6.68 -17.60 -19.20
CA PHE A 685 -7.53 -16.71 -19.98
C PHE A 685 -7.11 -15.26 -19.75
N ASN A 686 -6.80 -14.53 -20.82
CA ASN A 686 -6.49 -13.11 -20.77
C ASN A 686 -7.75 -12.29 -20.98
N TYR A 687 -8.00 -11.33 -20.08
CA TYR A 687 -9.11 -10.40 -20.17
C TYR A 687 -8.64 -8.97 -19.96
N THR A 688 -9.07 -8.07 -20.85
CA THR A 688 -8.94 -6.62 -20.71
C THR A 688 -10.34 -6.06 -20.49
N THR A 689 -10.54 -5.27 -19.43
CA THR A 689 -11.88 -4.76 -19.07
C THR A 689 -12.44 -3.80 -20.11
N GLU A 690 -11.59 -2.88 -20.58
CA GLU A 690 -11.85 -1.96 -21.69
C GLU A 690 -10.52 -1.39 -22.24
N LEU A 691 -10.54 -0.89 -23.49
CA LEU A 691 -9.37 -0.29 -24.13
C LEU A 691 -9.29 1.22 -23.83
N PRO A 692 -8.10 1.76 -23.47
CA PRO A 692 -7.89 3.19 -23.28
C PRO A 692 -8.09 4.04 -24.54
N ALA A 693 -8.32 5.34 -24.34
CA ALA A 693 -8.19 6.35 -25.39
C ALA A 693 -6.73 6.43 -25.85
N ILE A 694 -6.47 6.15 -27.13
CA ILE A 694 -5.10 6.07 -27.69
C ILE A 694 -4.46 7.46 -27.86
N GLU A 695 -5.30 8.47 -28.06
CA GLU A 695 -4.95 9.87 -28.17
C GLU A 695 -4.47 10.49 -26.85
N ALA A 696 -4.80 9.88 -25.70
CA ALA A 696 -4.52 10.41 -24.37
C ALA A 696 -3.11 10.04 -23.87
N VAL A 697 -2.08 10.28 -24.67
CA VAL A 697 -0.70 9.77 -24.45
C VAL A 697 -0.06 10.18 -23.11
N ASN A 698 -0.48 11.31 -22.52
CA ASN A 698 -0.03 11.76 -21.20
C ASN A 698 -0.87 11.18 -20.05
N TYR A 699 -2.05 10.61 -20.31
CA TYR A 699 -2.97 10.04 -19.32
C TYR A 699 -3.00 8.51 -19.42
N VAL A 700 -2.16 7.87 -18.60
CA VAL A 700 -1.94 6.41 -18.63
C VAL A 700 -3.26 5.67 -18.40
N ASN A 701 -3.64 4.85 -19.39
CA ASN A 701 -4.83 4.01 -19.37
C ASN A 701 -6.16 4.76 -19.18
N TYR A 702 -6.26 6.00 -19.67
CA TYR A 702 -7.49 6.79 -19.61
C TYR A 702 -8.70 6.10 -20.26
N VAL A 703 -9.78 5.96 -19.48
CA VAL A 703 -11.08 5.43 -19.93
C VAL A 703 -12.23 6.21 -19.29
N ASN A 704 -13.32 6.41 -20.03
CA ASN A 704 -14.35 7.39 -19.67
C ASN A 704 -15.04 7.08 -18.33
N LYS A 705 -15.50 5.83 -18.11
CA LYS A 705 -16.26 5.47 -16.89
C LYS A 705 -15.41 4.80 -15.82
N ALA A 706 -14.82 3.64 -16.12
CA ALA A 706 -14.03 2.88 -15.14
C ALA A 706 -12.95 3.72 -14.44
N ASP A 707 -12.77 3.51 -13.13
CA ASP A 707 -11.67 4.14 -12.38
C ASP A 707 -10.31 3.76 -13.01
N VAL A 708 -10.15 2.47 -13.31
CA VAL A 708 -8.93 1.90 -13.90
C VAL A 708 -9.32 0.87 -14.97
N ALA A 709 -8.63 0.88 -16.11
CA ALA A 709 -8.67 -0.23 -17.06
C ALA A 709 -7.69 -1.33 -16.61
N LEU A 710 -8.16 -2.59 -16.55
CA LEU A 710 -7.39 -3.72 -16.04
C LEU A 710 -7.07 -4.73 -17.15
N GLN A 711 -5.93 -5.42 -17.02
CA GLN A 711 -5.55 -6.53 -17.88
C GLN A 711 -5.03 -7.72 -17.06
N THR A 712 -5.82 -8.79 -17.00
CA THR A 712 -5.65 -9.92 -16.08
C THR A 712 -5.49 -11.23 -16.83
N GLU A 713 -4.54 -12.06 -16.40
CA GLU A 713 -4.41 -13.47 -16.81
C GLU A 713 -5.00 -14.35 -15.69
N PHE A 714 -6.18 -14.92 -15.92
CA PHE A 714 -6.87 -15.83 -15.00
C PHE A 714 -6.42 -17.28 -15.20
N MET A 715 -6.33 -18.05 -14.12
CA MET A 715 -6.18 -19.51 -14.17
C MET A 715 -7.45 -20.15 -14.77
N ASP A 716 -7.30 -21.18 -15.59
CA ASP A 716 -8.43 -21.82 -16.28
C ASP A 716 -9.43 -22.58 -15.37
N ARG A 717 -9.04 -22.87 -14.12
CA ARG A 717 -9.83 -23.63 -13.14
C ARG A 717 -9.74 -23.07 -11.72
N ASN A 718 -10.68 -23.49 -10.86
CA ASN A 718 -10.60 -23.22 -9.42
C ASN A 718 -9.52 -24.14 -8.78
N LEU A 719 -8.92 -23.70 -7.67
CA LEU A 719 -7.95 -24.52 -6.94
C LEU A 719 -8.54 -25.90 -6.55
N GLY A 720 -7.73 -26.94 -6.75
CA GLY A 720 -8.08 -28.33 -6.45
C GLY A 720 -8.91 -29.05 -7.52
N ALA A 721 -9.27 -28.40 -8.63
CA ALA A 721 -9.92 -29.04 -9.77
C ALA A 721 -8.92 -29.88 -10.59
N THR A 722 -9.20 -31.16 -10.89
CA THR A 722 -8.22 -31.99 -11.62
C THR A 722 -8.21 -31.70 -13.12
N ASP A 723 -9.35 -31.33 -13.71
CA ASP A 723 -9.45 -30.79 -15.09
C ASP A 723 -10.12 -29.40 -15.10
N ALA A 724 -10.02 -28.65 -16.20
CA ALA A 724 -10.76 -27.40 -16.38
C ALA A 724 -12.23 -27.67 -16.72
N PHE A 725 -13.11 -26.70 -16.43
CA PHE A 725 -14.51 -26.78 -16.83
C PHE A 725 -14.58 -26.75 -18.38
N PRO A 726 -15.14 -27.79 -19.03
CA PRO A 726 -15.03 -27.98 -20.47
C PRO A 726 -15.84 -26.93 -21.26
N MET A 727 -15.46 -26.77 -22.52
CA MET A 727 -16.35 -26.22 -23.54
C MET A 727 -17.43 -27.27 -23.84
N VAL A 728 -18.68 -26.97 -23.50
CA VAL A 728 -19.84 -27.86 -23.68
C VAL A 728 -20.56 -27.50 -24.98
N ALA A 729 -20.77 -28.46 -25.87
CA ALA A 729 -21.41 -28.23 -27.16
C ALA A 729 -22.90 -27.82 -27.04
N ASN A 730 -23.63 -28.44 -26.10
CA ASN A 730 -25.01 -28.09 -25.78
C ASN A 730 -25.18 -27.96 -24.26
N GLY A 731 -25.25 -26.71 -23.77
CA GLY A 731 -25.41 -26.41 -22.34
C GLY A 731 -26.72 -26.92 -21.71
N LEU A 732 -27.68 -27.42 -22.49
CA LEU A 732 -28.92 -28.04 -21.99
C LEU A 732 -28.85 -29.58 -21.94
N SER A 733 -27.94 -30.19 -22.70
CA SER A 733 -27.80 -31.64 -22.78
C SER A 733 -26.32 -32.03 -22.94
N PRO A 734 -25.47 -31.81 -21.92
CA PRO A 734 -24.07 -32.23 -21.96
C PRO A 734 -23.95 -33.76 -22.13
N THR A 735 -22.97 -34.19 -22.92
CA THR A 735 -22.61 -35.59 -23.11
C THR A 735 -21.98 -36.20 -21.86
N ALA A 736 -21.93 -37.53 -21.76
CA ALA A 736 -21.29 -38.22 -20.65
C ALA A 736 -19.80 -37.85 -20.47
N ALA A 737 -19.08 -37.59 -21.57
CA ALA A 737 -17.68 -37.16 -21.54
C ALA A 737 -17.53 -35.71 -21.00
N GLU A 738 -18.44 -34.81 -21.37
CA GLU A 738 -18.49 -33.45 -20.81
C GLU A 738 -18.86 -33.47 -19.33
N LEU A 739 -19.85 -34.28 -18.91
CA LEU A 739 -20.21 -34.44 -17.49
C LEU A 739 -19.04 -34.97 -16.64
N ALA A 740 -18.26 -35.92 -17.16
CA ALA A 740 -17.05 -36.42 -16.48
C ALA A 740 -16.00 -35.31 -16.28
N LYS A 741 -15.84 -34.39 -17.24
CA LYS A 741 -14.96 -33.22 -17.09
C LYS A 741 -15.54 -32.16 -16.15
N ILE A 742 -16.85 -31.92 -16.18
CA ILE A 742 -17.53 -31.02 -15.22
C ILE A 742 -17.32 -31.54 -13.78
N ARG A 743 -17.44 -32.85 -13.56
CA ARG A 743 -17.11 -33.51 -12.29
C ARG A 743 -15.67 -33.24 -11.85
N ALA A 744 -14.70 -33.48 -12.74
CA ALA A 744 -13.27 -33.21 -12.49
C ALA A 744 -12.99 -31.73 -12.19
N SER A 745 -13.79 -30.82 -12.74
CA SER A 745 -13.64 -29.37 -12.55
C SER A 745 -14.13 -28.82 -11.21
N THR A 746 -14.79 -29.61 -10.35
CA THR A 746 -15.47 -29.16 -9.13
C THR A 746 -14.62 -28.24 -8.23
N GLY A 747 -13.34 -28.55 -8.03
CA GLY A 747 -12.45 -27.77 -7.16
C GLY A 747 -12.71 -27.97 -5.67
N MET A 748 -12.06 -27.14 -4.84
CA MET A 748 -12.13 -27.14 -3.38
C MET A 748 -12.64 -25.81 -2.83
N HIS A 749 -13.15 -25.82 -1.59
CA HIS A 749 -13.53 -24.60 -0.86
C HIS A 749 -12.37 -24.09 0.01
N TYR A 750 -12.33 -22.78 0.23
CA TYR A 750 -11.42 -22.10 1.15
C TYR A 750 -12.23 -21.05 1.93
N GLN A 751 -11.90 -20.87 3.21
CA GLN A 751 -12.39 -19.73 3.99
C GLN A 751 -11.51 -18.51 3.71
N TRP A 752 -12.08 -17.30 3.79
CA TRP A 752 -11.36 -16.09 3.41
C TRP A 752 -10.10 -15.91 4.28
N GLY A 753 -8.94 -15.73 3.64
CA GLY A 753 -7.66 -15.58 4.33
C GLY A 753 -7.04 -16.86 4.91
N ARG A 754 -7.55 -18.06 4.58
CA ARG A 754 -6.88 -19.35 4.88
C ARG A 754 -6.14 -19.90 3.66
N LYS A 755 -5.11 -20.72 3.91
CA LYS A 755 -4.34 -21.43 2.86
C LYS A 755 -4.85 -22.84 2.58
N ASP A 756 -5.55 -23.45 3.53
CA ASP A 756 -5.84 -24.89 3.53
C ASP A 756 -7.18 -25.21 2.85
N PRO A 757 -7.20 -26.18 1.90
CA PRO A 757 -8.42 -26.57 1.22
C PRO A 757 -9.38 -27.37 2.13
N ILE A 758 -10.66 -27.06 1.99
CA ILE A 758 -11.79 -27.80 2.54
C ILE A 758 -12.44 -28.59 1.40
N PRO A 759 -12.57 -29.92 1.50
CA PRO A 759 -13.30 -30.71 0.53
C PRO A 759 -14.77 -30.29 0.42
N THR A 760 -15.30 -30.22 -0.81
CA THR A 760 -16.72 -29.93 -1.05
C THR A 760 -17.62 -31.10 -0.63
N PHE A 761 -17.08 -32.32 -0.57
CA PHE A 761 -17.79 -33.59 -0.34
C PHE A 761 -18.91 -33.91 -1.35
N GLN A 762 -19.15 -33.06 -2.36
CA GLN A 762 -20.15 -33.24 -3.42
C GLN A 762 -19.60 -32.71 -4.76
N TYR A 763 -19.92 -33.39 -5.87
CA TYR A 763 -19.47 -33.00 -7.21
C TYR A 763 -20.38 -31.95 -7.87
N ALA A 764 -19.82 -31.12 -8.75
CA ALA A 764 -20.57 -30.08 -9.48
C ALA A 764 -21.55 -30.64 -10.54
N ASP A 765 -21.27 -31.81 -11.13
CA ASP A 765 -22.03 -32.37 -12.26
C ASP A 765 -23.40 -32.95 -11.88
N ASN A 766 -23.50 -33.61 -10.73
CA ASN A 766 -24.75 -34.24 -10.27
C ASN A 766 -24.98 -34.15 -8.75
N ARG A 767 -24.16 -33.38 -8.01
CA ARG A 767 -24.25 -33.19 -6.55
C ARG A 767 -24.11 -34.48 -5.74
N ALA A 768 -23.71 -35.59 -6.36
CA ALA A 768 -23.45 -36.85 -5.67
C ALA A 768 -22.28 -36.67 -4.69
N SER A 769 -22.43 -37.26 -3.51
CA SER A 769 -21.43 -37.18 -2.47
C SER A 769 -20.20 -38.04 -2.77
N TYR A 770 -19.04 -37.60 -2.30
CA TYR A 770 -17.80 -38.37 -2.29
C TYR A 770 -17.14 -38.35 -0.91
N ASN A 771 -16.39 -39.41 -0.60
CA ASN A 771 -15.60 -39.49 0.62
C ASN A 771 -14.20 -38.90 0.39
N VAL A 772 -13.56 -38.44 1.46
CA VAL A 772 -12.10 -38.25 1.49
C VAL A 772 -11.50 -39.27 2.45
N PHE A 773 -10.18 -39.42 2.40
CA PHE A 773 -9.49 -40.49 3.12
C PHE A 773 -8.39 -39.90 4.00
N LEU A 774 -8.48 -40.10 5.31
CA LEU A 774 -7.47 -39.68 6.28
C LEU A 774 -6.28 -40.62 6.20
N GLY A 775 -5.07 -40.09 6.11
CA GLY A 775 -3.84 -40.89 5.97
C GLY A 775 -3.08 -41.07 7.27
N THR A 776 -2.35 -42.18 7.37
CA THR A 776 -1.38 -42.45 8.43
C THR A 776 -0.13 -43.06 7.80
N ALA A 777 0.96 -42.31 7.81
CA ALA A 777 2.25 -42.75 7.30
C ALA A 777 2.98 -43.66 8.30
N ALA A 778 3.44 -44.82 7.85
CA ALA A 778 4.36 -45.69 8.59
C ALA A 778 5.82 -45.22 8.41
N ASP A 779 6.75 -45.71 9.25
CA ASP A 779 8.16 -45.29 9.19
C ASP A 779 8.88 -45.62 7.87
N ASN A 780 8.40 -46.63 7.12
CA ASN A 780 8.89 -46.94 5.77
C ASN A 780 8.37 -45.97 4.69
N GLY A 781 7.47 -45.05 5.06
CA GLY A 781 6.82 -44.04 4.23
C GLY A 781 5.55 -44.49 3.50
N THR A 782 5.11 -45.74 3.66
CA THR A 782 3.81 -46.20 3.12
C THR A 782 2.66 -45.59 3.93
N VAL A 783 1.52 -45.36 3.28
CA VAL A 783 0.36 -44.67 3.89
C VAL A 783 -0.84 -45.61 3.94
N THR A 784 -1.40 -45.82 5.13
CA THR A 784 -2.70 -46.45 5.32
C THR A 784 -3.80 -45.40 5.38
N TYR A 785 -5.01 -45.76 4.96
CA TYR A 785 -6.12 -44.82 4.81
C TYR A 785 -7.38 -45.26 5.55
N THR A 786 -8.05 -44.32 6.21
CA THR A 786 -9.39 -44.50 6.79
C THR A 786 -10.38 -43.55 6.12
N THR A 787 -11.62 -43.99 5.92
CA THR A 787 -12.63 -43.21 5.18
C THR A 787 -13.25 -42.13 6.07
N LEU A 788 -13.18 -40.87 5.66
CA LEU A 788 -13.94 -39.76 6.22
C LEU A 788 -15.15 -39.48 5.33
N THR A 789 -16.34 -39.80 5.85
CA THR A 789 -17.60 -39.62 5.12
C THR A 789 -18.11 -38.16 5.23
N PRO A 790 -18.91 -37.69 4.25
CA PRO A 790 -19.62 -36.42 4.36
C PRO A 790 -20.46 -36.30 5.64
N ALA A 791 -21.12 -37.39 6.08
CA ALA A 791 -21.95 -37.38 7.29
C ALA A 791 -21.10 -37.11 8.55
N THR A 792 -19.93 -37.75 8.65
CA THR A 792 -18.96 -37.52 9.73
C THR A 792 -18.40 -36.11 9.71
N TYR A 793 -18.03 -35.57 8.54
CA TYR A 793 -17.49 -34.21 8.42
C TYR A 793 -18.54 -33.13 8.76
N ASN A 794 -19.77 -33.32 8.29
CA ASN A 794 -20.86 -32.35 8.43
C ASN A 794 -21.60 -32.44 9.78
N THR A 795 -21.10 -33.19 10.76
CA THR A 795 -21.68 -33.23 12.11
C THR A 795 -21.33 -31.93 12.87
N ALA A 796 -22.33 -31.23 13.40
CA ALA A 796 -22.17 -29.93 14.07
C ALA A 796 -22.95 -29.88 15.40
N PRO A 797 -22.30 -29.55 16.55
CA PRO A 797 -20.85 -29.46 16.72
C PRO A 797 -20.18 -30.82 16.52
N GLY A 798 -18.94 -30.82 16.03
CA GLY A 798 -18.18 -32.04 15.81
C GLY A 798 -16.70 -31.74 15.54
N ASN A 799 -15.90 -32.78 15.33
CA ASN A 799 -14.44 -32.65 15.22
C ASN A 799 -13.97 -31.78 14.03
N TYR A 800 -14.83 -31.56 13.03
CA TYR A 800 -14.51 -30.85 11.79
C TYR A 800 -15.24 -29.53 11.61
N ILE A 801 -16.30 -29.26 12.38
CA ILE A 801 -17.03 -27.97 12.37
C ILE A 801 -16.95 -27.43 13.80
N VAL A 802 -15.99 -26.54 14.04
CA VAL A 802 -15.61 -26.10 15.38
C VAL A 802 -15.93 -24.61 15.56
N PRO A 803 -16.71 -24.21 16.57
CA PRO A 803 -17.02 -22.80 16.87
C PRO A 803 -15.88 -22.00 17.51
N TYR A 804 -15.87 -20.69 17.26
CA TYR A 804 -14.87 -19.73 17.73
C TYR A 804 -14.50 -19.85 19.21
N ASN A 805 -15.48 -19.85 20.11
CA ASN A 805 -15.21 -19.91 21.54
C ASN A 805 -14.45 -21.19 21.94
N THR A 806 -14.65 -22.31 21.21
CA THR A 806 -13.96 -23.58 21.47
C THR A 806 -12.48 -23.48 21.08
N TYR A 807 -12.16 -23.00 19.87
CA TYR A 807 -10.77 -22.91 19.44
C TYR A 807 -10.02 -21.72 20.04
N ALA A 808 -10.69 -20.59 20.31
CA ALA A 808 -10.12 -19.46 21.02
C ALA A 808 -9.69 -19.84 22.45
N ALA A 809 -10.52 -20.59 23.18
CA ALA A 809 -10.15 -21.14 24.48
C ALA A 809 -8.95 -22.11 24.38
N ALA A 810 -8.94 -22.99 23.37
CA ALA A 810 -7.86 -23.96 23.16
C ALA A 810 -6.47 -23.32 22.86
N VAL A 811 -6.42 -22.07 22.41
CA VAL A 811 -5.17 -21.31 22.22
C VAL A 811 -4.98 -20.18 23.24
N ASN A 812 -5.80 -20.15 24.30
CA ASN A 812 -5.78 -19.12 25.33
C ASN A 812 -5.86 -17.68 24.75
N ALA A 813 -6.72 -17.47 23.75
CA ALA A 813 -7.00 -16.15 23.19
C ALA A 813 -7.95 -15.38 24.12
N GLN A 814 -7.46 -14.27 24.68
CA GLN A 814 -8.15 -13.46 25.67
C GLN A 814 -8.75 -12.19 25.06
N SER A 815 -9.78 -11.63 25.69
CA SER A 815 -10.36 -10.33 25.27
C SER A 815 -9.41 -9.15 25.49
N THR A 816 -8.41 -9.31 26.38
CA THR A 816 -7.36 -8.34 26.68
C THR A 816 -6.09 -8.49 25.83
N ASP A 817 -6.01 -9.53 24.99
CA ASP A 817 -4.89 -9.68 24.05
C ASP A 817 -4.85 -8.49 23.07
N ARG A 818 -3.65 -8.05 22.69
CA ARG A 818 -3.50 -7.09 21.59
C ARG A 818 -3.97 -7.72 20.28
N PRO A 819 -4.43 -6.93 19.29
CA PRO A 819 -4.96 -7.48 18.03
C PRO A 819 -3.98 -8.47 17.35
N ALA A 820 -2.68 -8.15 17.34
CA ALA A 820 -1.65 -9.01 16.77
C ALA A 820 -1.47 -10.35 17.50
N GLU A 821 -1.57 -10.37 18.83
CA GLU A 821 -1.43 -11.58 19.65
C GLU A 821 -2.64 -12.50 19.46
N LYS A 822 -3.84 -11.93 19.49
CA LYS A 822 -5.10 -12.63 19.25
C LYS A 822 -5.14 -13.26 17.85
N VAL A 823 -4.73 -12.50 16.82
CA VAL A 823 -4.56 -13.00 15.45
C VAL A 823 -3.54 -14.13 15.41
N ALA A 824 -2.34 -13.96 15.97
CA ALA A 824 -1.31 -15.01 15.97
C ALA A 824 -1.78 -16.31 16.65
N LYS A 825 -2.47 -16.21 17.80
CA LYS A 825 -3.04 -17.35 18.52
C LYS A 825 -4.09 -18.11 17.68
N VAL A 826 -5.07 -17.42 17.09
CA VAL A 826 -6.12 -18.08 16.28
C VAL A 826 -5.59 -18.58 14.94
N MET A 827 -4.64 -17.88 14.31
CA MET A 827 -3.91 -18.39 13.13
C MET A 827 -3.10 -19.65 13.48
N SER A 828 -2.51 -19.75 14.68
CA SER A 828 -1.82 -20.96 15.14
C SER A 828 -2.79 -22.15 15.24
N TYR A 829 -4.04 -21.94 15.68
CA TYR A 829 -5.05 -23.00 15.64
C TYR A 829 -5.37 -23.44 14.21
N SER A 830 -5.59 -22.49 13.30
CA SER A 830 -5.88 -22.73 11.88
C SER A 830 -4.80 -23.56 11.18
N VAL A 831 -3.53 -23.27 11.49
CA VAL A 831 -2.34 -24.01 10.99
C VAL A 831 -2.23 -25.41 11.60
N LYS A 832 -2.56 -25.55 12.90
CA LYS A 832 -2.55 -26.85 13.60
C LYS A 832 -3.70 -27.77 13.17
N ASN A 833 -4.80 -27.21 12.66
CA ASN A 833 -6.04 -27.92 12.35
C ASN A 833 -6.54 -27.63 10.91
N PRO A 834 -5.75 -27.92 9.86
CA PRO A 834 -6.02 -27.42 8.51
C PRO A 834 -7.33 -27.94 7.88
N LEU A 835 -7.79 -29.14 8.22
CA LEU A 835 -9.05 -29.73 7.72
C LEU A 835 -10.31 -29.21 8.46
N VAL A 836 -10.18 -28.54 9.61
CA VAL A 836 -11.31 -28.01 10.37
C VAL A 836 -11.93 -26.81 9.66
N TYR A 837 -13.26 -26.82 9.51
CA TYR A 837 -14.05 -25.66 9.14
C TYR A 837 -14.31 -24.82 10.40
N MET A 838 -13.66 -23.67 10.48
CA MET A 838 -13.68 -22.78 11.66
C MET A 838 -14.86 -21.82 11.55
N ILE A 839 -15.89 -22.01 12.37
CA ILE A 839 -17.12 -21.19 12.30
C ILE A 839 -17.20 -20.18 13.47
N PRO A 840 -17.92 -19.06 13.33
CA PRO A 840 -18.18 -18.18 14.46
C PRO A 840 -19.11 -18.85 15.50
N SER A 841 -18.93 -18.51 16.77
CA SER A 841 -19.89 -18.91 17.83
C SER A 841 -21.16 -18.05 17.85
N SER A 842 -21.12 -16.88 17.23
CA SER A 842 -22.23 -15.93 17.09
C SER A 842 -21.98 -15.04 15.89
N PHE A 843 -23.00 -14.73 15.09
CA PHE A 843 -22.88 -13.73 14.03
C PHE A 843 -22.77 -12.30 14.59
N ALA A 844 -22.16 -11.42 13.81
CA ALA A 844 -22.22 -9.99 14.05
C ALA A 844 -23.69 -9.50 14.05
N SER A 845 -24.04 -8.61 14.98
CA SER A 845 -25.39 -8.08 15.13
C SER A 845 -25.87 -7.41 13.85
N TYR A 846 -27.06 -7.80 13.37
CA TYR A 846 -27.72 -7.18 12.24
C TYR A 846 -28.11 -5.72 12.55
N ASN A 847 -27.73 -4.78 11.68
CA ASN A 847 -28.08 -3.38 11.82
C ASN A 847 -29.44 -3.12 11.16
N SER A 848 -30.52 -3.21 11.94
CA SER A 848 -31.89 -3.05 11.44
C SER A 848 -32.23 -1.64 10.93
N ALA A 849 -31.53 -0.61 11.42
CA ALA A 849 -31.73 0.78 10.97
C ALA A 849 -31.03 1.07 9.65
N MET A 850 -29.84 0.50 9.44
CA MET A 850 -29.02 0.67 8.24
C MET A 850 -28.36 -0.67 7.89
N PRO A 851 -29.04 -1.56 7.12
CA PRO A 851 -28.54 -2.91 6.84
C PRO A 851 -27.12 -2.94 6.27
N ASN A 852 -26.79 -1.98 5.39
CA ASN A 852 -25.45 -1.77 4.79
C ASN A 852 -24.33 -1.51 5.80
N TYR A 853 -24.66 -1.21 7.06
CA TYR A 853 -23.71 -1.05 8.17
C TYR A 853 -23.60 -2.31 9.05
N THR A 854 -24.16 -3.45 8.62
CA THR A 854 -23.97 -4.74 9.28
C THR A 854 -22.55 -5.25 8.99
N ASN A 855 -21.82 -5.61 10.04
CA ASN A 855 -20.46 -6.12 9.90
C ASN A 855 -20.43 -7.57 9.38
N GLY A 856 -19.34 -7.94 8.72
CA GLY A 856 -19.00 -9.32 8.45
C GLY A 856 -18.58 -10.04 9.74
N THR A 857 -18.85 -11.34 9.80
CA THR A 857 -18.44 -12.22 10.91
C THR A 857 -17.22 -13.03 10.47
N ASP A 858 -16.09 -12.85 11.15
CA ASP A 858 -14.88 -13.58 10.82
C ASP A 858 -14.80 -14.94 11.55
N TRP A 859 -13.96 -15.83 11.02
CA TRP A 859 -13.46 -17.01 11.76
C TRP A 859 -12.21 -16.64 12.58
N LEU A 860 -11.48 -15.59 12.19
CA LEU A 860 -10.24 -15.17 12.85
C LEU A 860 -10.51 -14.50 14.20
N ALA A 861 -11.59 -13.73 14.33
CA ALA A 861 -11.92 -12.98 15.53
C ALA A 861 -13.42 -12.66 15.61
N ASN A 862 -13.89 -12.38 16.83
CA ASN A 862 -15.23 -11.85 17.10
C ASN A 862 -15.37 -10.34 16.83
N GLU A 863 -14.48 -9.76 16.02
CA GLU A 863 -14.43 -8.35 15.64
C GLU A 863 -14.05 -8.26 14.14
N PRO A 864 -14.64 -7.32 13.38
CA PRO A 864 -14.43 -7.27 11.93
C PRO A 864 -13.08 -6.66 11.57
N ASN A 865 -12.69 -6.90 10.31
CA ASN A 865 -11.61 -6.18 9.60
C ASN A 865 -10.19 -6.35 10.18
N LEU A 866 -9.93 -7.40 10.97
CA LEU A 866 -8.57 -7.77 11.38
C LEU A 866 -7.84 -8.56 10.30
N ALA A 867 -6.53 -8.30 10.17
CA ALA A 867 -5.63 -8.86 9.16
C ALA A 867 -6.25 -8.89 7.75
N PRO A 868 -6.62 -7.71 7.19
CA PRO A 868 -7.19 -7.59 5.84
C PRO A 868 -6.17 -7.93 4.73
N ASP A 869 -4.90 -8.03 5.08
CA ASP A 869 -3.77 -8.42 4.25
C ASP A 869 -3.49 -9.95 4.27
N ARG A 870 -4.39 -10.77 4.85
CA ARG A 870 -4.23 -12.25 4.93
C ARG A 870 -3.88 -12.92 3.60
N TRP A 871 -4.27 -12.36 2.44
CA TRP A 871 -3.89 -12.83 1.10
C TRP A 871 -3.08 -11.80 0.28
N GLY A 872 -2.48 -10.80 0.93
CA GLY A 872 -1.59 -9.82 0.29
C GLY A 872 -2.32 -8.65 -0.38
N ARG A 873 -3.42 -8.16 0.21
CA ARG A 873 -4.17 -6.98 -0.25
C ARG A 873 -3.23 -5.80 -0.50
N GLY A 874 -3.16 -5.31 -1.75
CA GLY A 874 -2.29 -4.21 -2.18
C GLY A 874 -0.78 -4.53 -2.26
N GLY A 875 -0.30 -5.44 -1.40
CA GLY A 875 1.09 -5.87 -1.29
C GLY A 875 1.45 -7.10 -2.13
N LYS A 876 2.60 -7.70 -1.77
CA LYS A 876 3.08 -8.98 -2.30
C LYS A 876 2.17 -10.13 -1.86
N LYS A 877 2.18 -11.23 -2.63
CA LYS A 877 1.50 -12.48 -2.25
C LYS A 877 1.88 -12.90 -0.81
N SER A 878 0.89 -13.13 0.05
CA SER A 878 1.15 -13.44 1.46
C SER A 878 1.58 -14.90 1.68
N PRO A 879 2.20 -15.22 2.83
CA PRO A 879 2.47 -16.60 3.22
C PRO A 879 1.23 -17.48 3.42
N PHE A 880 0.01 -16.91 3.49
CA PHE A 880 -1.26 -17.65 3.63
C PHE A 880 -2.10 -17.69 2.34
N ASP A 881 -1.62 -17.12 1.24
CA ASP A 881 -2.27 -17.26 -0.08
C ASP A 881 -2.23 -18.74 -0.54
N PRO A 882 -3.38 -19.36 -0.90
CA PRO A 882 -3.46 -20.78 -1.27
C PRO A 882 -2.98 -21.08 -2.70
N CYS A 883 -2.73 -20.08 -3.55
CA CYS A 883 -2.37 -20.32 -4.94
C CYS A 883 -0.97 -20.97 -5.09
N PRO A 884 -0.73 -21.74 -6.17
CA PRO A 884 0.59 -22.30 -6.48
C PRO A 884 1.61 -21.21 -6.85
N GLU A 885 2.85 -21.62 -7.11
CA GLU A 885 3.93 -20.72 -7.56
C GLU A 885 3.57 -19.99 -8.87
N GLY A 886 3.94 -18.70 -8.97
CA GLY A 886 3.60 -17.84 -10.12
C GLY A 886 2.13 -17.39 -10.20
N TRP A 887 1.29 -17.76 -9.22
CA TRP A 887 -0.13 -17.44 -9.14
C TRP A 887 -0.49 -16.85 -7.77
N ARG A 888 -1.44 -15.92 -7.70
CA ARG A 888 -1.97 -15.33 -6.45
C ARG A 888 -3.49 -15.22 -6.46
N ILE A 889 -4.09 -15.01 -5.29
CA ILE A 889 -5.47 -14.55 -5.18
C ILE A 889 -5.58 -13.15 -5.81
N PRO A 890 -6.58 -12.91 -6.68
CA PRO A 890 -6.76 -11.62 -7.34
C PRO A 890 -7.08 -10.50 -6.36
N ASP A 891 -6.42 -9.37 -6.59
CA ASP A 891 -6.64 -8.12 -5.88
C ASP A 891 -7.59 -7.20 -6.66
N ILE A 892 -8.12 -6.17 -6.00
CA ILE A 892 -9.08 -5.19 -6.54
C ILE A 892 -8.52 -3.77 -6.46
N THR A 893 -9.03 -2.83 -7.26
CA THR A 893 -8.56 -1.43 -7.26
C THR A 893 -9.32 -0.52 -6.29
N SER A 894 -10.50 -0.92 -5.81
CA SER A 894 -11.21 -0.26 -4.71
C SER A 894 -11.95 -1.30 -3.86
N SER A 895 -11.97 -1.17 -2.53
CA SER A 895 -12.77 -2.00 -1.62
C SER A 895 -14.09 -1.32 -1.18
N ALA A 896 -14.37 -0.11 -1.66
CA ALA A 896 -15.58 0.65 -1.34
C ALA A 896 -16.59 0.64 -2.48
N LEU A 897 -17.86 0.37 -2.13
CA LEU A 897 -19.00 0.58 -3.02
C LEU A 897 -19.48 2.02 -2.95
N ILE A 898 -19.24 2.77 -4.02
CA ILE A 898 -19.74 4.14 -4.19
C ILE A 898 -20.73 4.14 -5.36
N SER A 899 -21.95 4.60 -5.10
CA SER A 899 -23.05 4.56 -6.06
C SER A 899 -22.72 5.35 -7.34
N ASN A 900 -22.89 4.72 -8.50
CA ASN A 900 -22.53 5.23 -9.83
C ASN A 900 -21.02 5.45 -10.07
N GLN A 901 -20.15 4.91 -9.20
CA GLN A 901 -18.69 4.93 -9.36
C GLN A 901 -18.09 3.52 -9.29
N ASP A 902 -18.90 2.46 -9.25
CA ASP A 902 -18.44 1.07 -9.15
C ASP A 902 -18.02 0.46 -10.51
N PHE A 903 -17.28 1.22 -11.32
CA PHE A 903 -16.77 0.81 -12.64
C PHE A 903 -15.25 0.57 -12.58
N GLY A 904 -14.75 -0.54 -13.15
CA GLY A 904 -13.30 -0.80 -13.20
C GLY A 904 -12.65 -1.27 -11.89
N GLN A 905 -13.44 -1.57 -10.86
CA GLN A 905 -12.93 -1.87 -9.51
C GLN A 905 -12.48 -3.33 -9.32
N SER A 906 -12.94 -4.24 -10.19
CA SER A 906 -12.73 -5.69 -10.10
C SER A 906 -12.11 -6.23 -11.40
N PRO A 907 -11.17 -7.20 -11.35
CA PRO A 907 -10.67 -7.88 -12.54
C PRO A 907 -11.75 -8.51 -13.44
N TRP A 908 -12.94 -8.79 -12.89
CA TRP A 908 -14.09 -9.34 -13.62
C TRP A 908 -15.11 -8.29 -14.10
N TYR A 909 -14.86 -7.00 -13.85
CA TYR A 909 -15.74 -5.92 -14.32
C TYR A 909 -15.89 -5.97 -15.85
N LYS A 910 -17.14 -5.86 -16.33
CA LYS A 910 -17.44 -5.72 -17.75
C LYS A 910 -17.75 -4.26 -18.05
N LYS A 911 -17.15 -3.73 -19.13
CA LYS A 911 -17.37 -2.36 -19.60
C LYS A 911 -18.85 -1.95 -19.52
N ASP A 912 -19.10 -0.75 -19.00
CA ASP A 912 -20.42 -0.12 -18.88
C ASP A 912 -21.43 -0.84 -17.94
N LYS A 913 -20.99 -1.79 -17.11
CA LYS A 913 -21.81 -2.49 -16.09
C LYS A 913 -21.31 -2.19 -14.68
N ASN A 914 -22.20 -1.74 -13.79
CA ASN A 914 -21.93 -1.54 -12.37
C ASN A 914 -21.40 -2.84 -11.75
N ALA A 915 -20.16 -2.87 -11.24
CA ALA A 915 -19.53 -4.10 -10.78
C ALA A 915 -20.31 -4.77 -9.64
N ALA A 916 -21.00 -3.99 -8.81
CA ALA A 916 -21.77 -4.44 -7.66
C ALA A 916 -23.25 -4.71 -7.94
N THR A 917 -23.61 -4.91 -9.21
CA THR A 917 -24.97 -5.27 -9.63
C THR A 917 -25.01 -6.66 -10.25
N PHE A 918 -26.02 -7.44 -9.91
CA PHE A 918 -26.31 -8.70 -10.60
C PHE A 918 -26.89 -8.42 -11.99
N TYR A 919 -26.25 -8.97 -13.04
CA TYR A 919 -26.79 -8.97 -14.39
C TYR A 919 -26.92 -10.38 -14.95
N SER A 920 -27.76 -10.57 -15.98
CA SER A 920 -28.04 -11.89 -16.53
C SER A 920 -26.84 -12.42 -17.32
N VAL A 921 -26.43 -13.66 -17.02
CA VAL A 921 -25.26 -14.28 -17.65
C VAL A 921 -25.36 -14.31 -19.19
N PRO A 922 -26.47 -14.76 -19.82
CA PRO A 922 -26.58 -14.80 -21.28
C PRO A 922 -26.73 -13.42 -21.93
N THR A 923 -27.52 -12.50 -21.37
CA THR A 923 -27.80 -11.21 -22.02
C THR A 923 -26.69 -10.19 -21.80
N ASP A 924 -26.17 -10.10 -20.59
CA ASP A 924 -25.25 -9.03 -20.21
C ASP A 924 -23.78 -9.44 -20.32
N TYR A 925 -23.47 -10.71 -20.06
CA TYR A 925 -22.10 -11.24 -20.15
C TYR A 925 -21.83 -12.10 -21.38
N SER A 926 -22.86 -12.46 -22.17
CA SER A 926 -22.76 -13.41 -23.29
C SER A 926 -22.26 -14.80 -22.87
N GLY A 927 -22.48 -15.16 -21.60
CA GLY A 927 -22.12 -16.46 -21.03
C GLY A 927 -23.21 -17.50 -21.23
N THR A 928 -22.83 -18.77 -21.27
CA THR A 928 -23.75 -19.91 -21.41
C THR A 928 -23.87 -20.64 -20.07
N ARG A 929 -25.10 -20.75 -19.53
CA ARG A 929 -25.40 -21.62 -18.40
C ARG A 929 -25.42 -23.07 -18.85
N VAL A 930 -24.72 -23.94 -18.13
CA VAL A 930 -24.76 -25.40 -18.32
C VAL A 930 -25.67 -26.02 -17.25
N ARG A 931 -26.55 -26.94 -17.67
CA ARG A 931 -27.49 -27.66 -16.80
C ARG A 931 -27.27 -29.17 -16.85
N ASN A 932 -27.56 -29.84 -15.74
CA ASN A 932 -27.67 -31.29 -15.70
C ASN A 932 -28.91 -31.75 -16.50
N PRO A 933 -28.80 -32.74 -17.40
CA PRO A 933 -29.93 -33.19 -18.23
C PRO A 933 -31.13 -33.73 -17.45
N SER A 934 -30.89 -34.38 -16.30
CA SER A 934 -31.91 -35.10 -15.53
C SER A 934 -32.54 -34.26 -14.44
N THR A 935 -31.76 -33.46 -13.70
CA THR A 935 -32.27 -32.63 -12.60
C THR A 935 -32.63 -31.22 -13.04
N THR A 936 -32.21 -30.79 -14.23
CA THR A 936 -32.28 -29.40 -14.74
C THR A 936 -31.56 -28.35 -13.90
N SER A 937 -30.83 -28.75 -12.85
CA SER A 937 -30.04 -27.84 -12.04
C SER A 937 -28.88 -27.26 -12.84
N THR A 938 -28.54 -26.00 -12.57
CA THR A 938 -27.25 -25.43 -12.99
C THR A 938 -26.10 -26.31 -12.48
N ILE A 939 -25.09 -26.52 -13.32
CA ILE A 939 -23.85 -27.25 -12.97
C ILE A 939 -22.57 -26.48 -13.33
N GLY A 940 -22.72 -25.32 -13.97
CA GLY A 940 -21.64 -24.39 -14.26
C GLY A 940 -21.97 -23.39 -15.35
N TYR A 941 -20.96 -22.62 -15.73
CA TYR A 941 -21.05 -21.48 -16.63
C TYR A 941 -19.83 -21.44 -17.56
N MET A 942 -20.08 -21.06 -18.81
CA MET A 942 -19.04 -20.84 -19.81
C MET A 942 -19.05 -19.39 -20.28
N PHE A 943 -17.88 -18.75 -20.35
CA PHE A 943 -17.74 -17.36 -20.81
C PHE A 943 -16.96 -17.33 -22.12
N ASN A 944 -17.69 -17.62 -23.20
CA ASN A 944 -17.14 -17.96 -24.51
C ASN A 944 -17.18 -16.79 -25.52
N GLY A 945 -17.71 -15.63 -25.12
CA GLY A 945 -17.83 -14.46 -25.98
C GLY A 945 -16.51 -13.69 -26.07
N SER A 946 -16.12 -13.30 -27.28
CA SER A 946 -14.88 -12.55 -27.55
C SER A 946 -14.76 -11.24 -26.75
N GLY A 947 -15.87 -10.64 -26.33
CA GLY A 947 -15.90 -9.43 -25.48
C GLY A 947 -15.88 -9.67 -23.96
N TYR A 948 -15.87 -10.92 -23.47
CA TYR A 948 -15.81 -11.23 -22.04
C TYR A 948 -15.24 -12.64 -21.78
N THR A 949 -13.91 -12.74 -21.69
CA THR A 949 -13.17 -14.02 -21.64
C THR A 949 -12.51 -14.21 -20.27
N VAL A 950 -13.32 -14.46 -19.23
CA VAL A 950 -12.86 -14.66 -17.84
C VAL A 950 -12.68 -16.14 -17.44
N GLY A 951 -12.80 -17.05 -18.42
CA GLY A 951 -12.74 -18.50 -18.22
C GLY A 951 -14.05 -19.14 -17.74
N ASN A 952 -14.07 -20.46 -17.64
CA ASN A 952 -15.27 -21.24 -17.30
C ASN A 952 -15.31 -21.61 -15.81
N PHE A 953 -16.51 -21.76 -15.25
CA PHE A 953 -16.74 -21.95 -13.81
C PHE A 953 -17.67 -23.14 -13.51
N PRO A 954 -17.29 -24.06 -12.61
CA PRO A 954 -18.20 -25.09 -12.08
C PRO A 954 -19.21 -24.48 -11.09
N ASP A 955 -20.37 -25.10 -10.93
CA ASP A 955 -21.19 -24.92 -9.72
C ASP A 955 -20.65 -25.83 -8.61
N SER A 956 -19.60 -25.37 -7.92
CA SER A 956 -19.04 -26.03 -6.73
C SER A 956 -19.87 -25.78 -5.46
N GLY A 957 -20.95 -25.01 -5.55
CA GLY A 957 -21.66 -24.41 -4.43
C GLY A 957 -20.77 -23.62 -3.46
N SER A 958 -21.35 -23.31 -2.31
CA SER A 958 -20.75 -22.59 -1.17
C SER A 958 -21.12 -23.24 0.17
N ARG A 959 -20.24 -23.18 1.18
CA ARG A 959 -20.49 -23.71 2.53
C ARG A 959 -20.75 -22.58 3.53
N GLY A 960 -21.86 -22.65 4.27
CA GLY A 960 -22.21 -21.65 5.29
C GLY A 960 -22.53 -20.26 4.72
N PHE A 961 -22.96 -20.17 3.47
CA PHE A 961 -23.37 -18.89 2.87
C PHE A 961 -24.58 -18.31 3.60
N ARG A 962 -24.51 -17.03 3.96
CA ARG A 962 -25.63 -16.20 4.38
C ARG A 962 -25.54 -14.82 3.72
N SER A 963 -26.63 -14.08 3.69
CA SER A 963 -26.61 -12.66 3.31
C SER A 963 -26.40 -11.82 4.57
N VAL A 964 -25.26 -11.15 4.68
CA VAL A 964 -24.91 -10.27 5.81
C VAL A 964 -25.91 -9.12 5.96
N LEU A 965 -26.39 -8.59 4.84
CA LEU A 965 -27.35 -7.49 4.75
C LEU A 965 -28.81 -7.91 4.99
N ALA A 966 -29.10 -9.19 5.22
CA ALA A 966 -30.44 -9.68 5.50
C ALA A 966 -30.61 -10.07 6.98
N ASN A 967 -31.80 -9.85 7.52
CA ASN A 967 -32.18 -10.28 8.86
C ASN A 967 -32.42 -11.81 8.89
N GLN A 968 -31.33 -12.58 8.90
CA GLN A 968 -31.33 -14.04 8.94
C GLN A 968 -31.01 -14.55 10.35
N SER A 969 -31.51 -15.74 10.70
CA SER A 969 -31.31 -16.29 12.04
C SER A 969 -29.81 -16.50 12.34
N PRO A 970 -29.37 -16.37 13.61
CA PRO A 970 -27.99 -16.68 14.00
C PRO A 970 -27.56 -18.15 13.79
N GLN A 971 -28.50 -19.07 13.55
CA GLN A 971 -28.20 -20.46 13.24
C GLN A 971 -27.87 -20.61 11.75
N GLY A 972 -26.60 -20.46 11.40
CA GLY A 972 -26.11 -20.71 10.04
C GLY A 972 -26.14 -22.19 9.64
N THR A 973 -26.37 -22.47 8.36
CA THR A 973 -26.35 -23.83 7.81
C THR A 973 -24.91 -24.25 7.46
N PHE A 974 -24.15 -24.68 8.46
CA PHE A 974 -22.72 -25.00 8.33
C PHE A 974 -22.44 -26.40 7.73
N ASN A 975 -23.42 -27.30 7.81
CA ASN A 975 -23.34 -28.73 7.51
C ASN A 975 -23.77 -29.11 6.08
N THR A 976 -24.12 -28.14 5.23
CA THR A 976 -24.58 -28.39 3.85
C THR A 976 -23.88 -27.48 2.84
N VAL A 977 -23.79 -27.92 1.59
CA VAL A 977 -23.35 -27.09 0.45
C VAL A 977 -24.55 -26.45 -0.24
N ASN A 978 -24.51 -25.12 -0.38
CA ASN A 978 -25.48 -24.31 -1.09
C ASN A 978 -25.07 -24.17 -2.57
N PHE A 979 -25.78 -24.86 -3.46
CA PHE A 979 -25.58 -24.79 -4.92
C PHE A 979 -26.43 -23.72 -5.62
N GLN A 980 -26.96 -22.73 -4.88
CA GLN A 980 -27.52 -21.53 -5.49
C GLN A 980 -26.46 -20.43 -5.64
N PHE A 981 -25.52 -20.35 -4.70
CA PHE A 981 -24.54 -19.26 -4.63
C PHE A 981 -23.08 -19.74 -4.69
N PRO A 982 -22.62 -20.37 -5.80
CA PRO A 982 -21.19 -20.58 -6.03
C PRO A 982 -20.52 -19.24 -6.33
N GLY A 983 -19.23 -19.12 -6.00
CA GLY A 983 -18.45 -17.91 -6.23
C GLY A 983 -16.95 -18.16 -6.14
N VAL A 984 -16.14 -17.12 -6.38
CA VAL A 984 -14.69 -17.18 -6.15
C VAL A 984 -14.17 -15.94 -5.44
N TRP A 985 -13.29 -16.14 -4.45
CA TRP A 985 -12.78 -15.09 -3.58
C TRP A 985 -11.87 -14.07 -4.27
N THR A 986 -11.90 -12.82 -3.77
CA THR A 986 -10.82 -11.83 -3.97
C THR A 986 -10.00 -11.65 -2.69
N GLY A 987 -8.86 -10.98 -2.81
CA GLY A 987 -7.93 -10.70 -1.72
C GLY A 987 -8.36 -9.62 -0.73
N ALA A 988 -9.62 -9.15 -0.74
CA ALA A 988 -10.04 -7.95 -0.03
C ALA A 988 -11.28 -8.11 0.87
N LEU A 989 -11.36 -7.20 1.86
CA LEU A 989 -12.55 -6.94 2.69
C LEU A 989 -13.15 -5.59 2.32
N ALA A 990 -14.46 -5.44 2.50
CA ALA A 990 -15.21 -4.21 2.28
C ALA A 990 -14.73 -3.05 3.17
N ALA A 991 -14.74 -1.85 2.59
CA ALA A 991 -14.31 -0.60 3.22
C ALA A 991 -15.08 -0.22 4.51
N ASN A 992 -14.73 0.94 5.08
CA ASN A 992 -15.36 1.53 6.25
C ASN A 992 -15.35 0.64 7.51
N TYR A 993 -14.37 -0.26 7.63
CA TYR A 993 -14.19 -1.19 8.75
C TYR A 993 -15.35 -2.21 8.90
N LEU A 994 -16.06 -2.53 7.81
CA LEU A 994 -17.18 -3.49 7.85
C LEU A 994 -16.73 -4.95 7.94
N GLY A 995 -15.53 -5.28 7.45
CA GLY A 995 -14.96 -6.64 7.53
C GLY A 995 -15.74 -7.72 6.78
N ARG A 996 -16.60 -7.33 5.82
CA ARG A 996 -17.30 -8.26 4.92
C ARG A 996 -16.35 -8.66 3.79
N SER A 997 -16.23 -9.93 3.45
CA SER A 997 -15.30 -10.39 2.41
C SER A 997 -15.86 -10.18 1.00
N ILE A 998 -15.00 -9.85 0.04
CA ILE A 998 -15.39 -9.57 -1.34
C ILE A 998 -15.16 -10.83 -2.22
N ASN A 999 -16.15 -11.18 -3.04
CA ASN A 999 -16.05 -12.23 -4.06
C ASN A 999 -16.73 -11.81 -5.37
N VAL A 1000 -16.57 -12.63 -6.41
CA VAL A 1000 -17.59 -12.71 -7.47
C VAL A 1000 -18.57 -13.82 -7.11
N LEU A 1001 -19.85 -13.64 -7.45
CA LEU A 1001 -20.91 -14.57 -7.07
C LEU A 1001 -21.85 -14.83 -8.25
N PHE A 1002 -22.36 -16.06 -8.33
CA PHE A 1002 -23.45 -16.42 -9.24
C PHE A 1002 -24.73 -16.63 -8.42
N ASP A 1003 -25.89 -16.36 -9.00
CA ASP A 1003 -27.17 -16.87 -8.53
C ASP A 1003 -27.67 -17.90 -9.55
N ALA A 1004 -27.40 -19.16 -9.21
CA ALA A 1004 -27.59 -20.35 -10.02
C ALA A 1004 -29.03 -20.87 -10.01
N ALA A 1005 -29.97 -20.18 -9.36
CA ALA A 1005 -31.39 -20.48 -9.45
C ALA A 1005 -31.87 -20.50 -10.91
N SER A 1006 -32.78 -21.43 -11.20
CA SER A 1006 -33.29 -21.67 -12.56
C SER A 1006 -33.92 -20.42 -13.19
N SER A 1007 -34.59 -19.61 -12.37
CA SER A 1007 -35.24 -18.33 -12.69
C SER A 1007 -34.31 -17.11 -12.71
N SER A 1008 -33.19 -17.12 -11.98
CA SER A 1008 -32.32 -15.95 -11.81
C SER A 1008 -31.18 -15.86 -12.84
N ASN A 1009 -30.39 -16.92 -12.97
CA ASN A 1009 -29.30 -17.05 -13.96
C ASN A 1009 -28.39 -15.81 -14.12
N ARG A 1010 -27.87 -15.28 -13.02
CA ARG A 1010 -27.19 -13.97 -12.96
C ARG A 1010 -25.83 -14.02 -12.27
N PHE A 1011 -24.97 -13.08 -12.59
CA PHE A 1011 -23.59 -12.94 -12.10
C PHE A 1011 -23.33 -11.51 -11.63
N ILE A 1012 -22.49 -11.37 -10.60
CA ILE A 1012 -22.03 -10.10 -10.05
C ILE A 1012 -20.49 -10.11 -9.95
N ALA A 1013 -19.84 -9.07 -10.45
CA ALA A 1013 -18.38 -8.96 -10.54
C ALA A 1013 -17.72 -8.42 -9.25
N PHE A 1014 -18.52 -7.94 -8.30
CA PHE A 1014 -18.09 -7.46 -6.99
C PHE A 1014 -19.25 -7.64 -5.99
N HIS A 1015 -19.15 -8.62 -5.11
CA HIS A 1015 -20.16 -8.87 -4.07
C HIS A 1015 -19.47 -8.77 -2.71
N ASP A 1016 -19.89 -7.77 -1.93
CA ASP A 1016 -19.34 -7.44 -0.60
C ASP A 1016 -20.24 -7.92 0.55
N ASN A 1017 -21.29 -8.68 0.25
CA ASN A 1017 -22.31 -9.12 1.19
C ASN A 1017 -22.02 -10.56 1.67
N ASN A 1018 -20.78 -10.82 2.09
CA ASN A 1018 -20.32 -12.12 2.57
C ASN A 1018 -19.62 -12.03 3.93
N ASP A 1019 -19.63 -13.13 4.67
CA ASP A 1019 -18.77 -13.32 5.84
C ASP A 1019 -17.43 -13.98 5.46
N PRO A 1020 -16.30 -13.56 6.07
CA PRO A 1020 -15.02 -14.24 5.91
C PRO A 1020 -15.01 -15.73 6.30
N TYR A 1021 -15.91 -16.18 7.19
CA TYR A 1021 -15.96 -17.59 7.59
C TYR A 1021 -16.48 -18.55 6.52
N PHE A 1022 -17.24 -18.10 5.51
CA PHE A 1022 -17.89 -19.02 4.58
C PHE A 1022 -16.86 -19.67 3.62
N GLY A 1023 -17.15 -20.90 3.15
CA GLY A 1023 -16.29 -21.63 2.22
C GLY A 1023 -16.72 -21.48 0.75
N THR A 1024 -15.82 -21.02 -0.13
CA THR A 1024 -16.04 -20.97 -1.60
C THR A 1024 -14.77 -21.27 -2.39
N GLY A 1025 -14.87 -21.36 -3.71
CA GLY A 1025 -13.72 -21.58 -4.58
C GLY A 1025 -12.69 -20.44 -4.55
N CYS A 1026 -11.45 -20.75 -4.90
CA CYS A 1026 -10.41 -19.76 -5.19
C CYS A 1026 -10.01 -19.87 -6.66
N ARG A 1027 -9.94 -18.73 -7.36
CA ARG A 1027 -9.54 -18.61 -8.77
C ARG A 1027 -8.35 -17.66 -8.85
N CYS A 1028 -7.17 -18.19 -9.11
CA CYS A 1028 -5.95 -17.41 -9.07
C CYS A 1028 -5.73 -16.59 -10.35
N VAL A 1029 -4.90 -15.56 -10.25
CA VAL A 1029 -4.39 -14.77 -11.38
C VAL A 1029 -2.86 -14.85 -11.43
N ARG A 1030 -2.28 -14.69 -12.62
CA ARG A 1030 -0.82 -14.74 -12.80
C ARG A 1030 -0.17 -13.59 -12.04
N MET A 1031 0.88 -13.90 -11.29
CA MET A 1031 1.77 -12.89 -10.73
C MET A 1031 2.58 -12.25 -11.85
N LYS A 1032 2.50 -10.92 -11.98
CA LYS A 1032 3.34 -10.13 -12.88
C LYS A 1032 4.43 -9.45 -12.04
N TYR A 1033 5.56 -9.10 -12.67
CA TYR A 1033 6.66 -8.41 -12.02
C TYR A 1033 7.06 -7.20 -12.87
N ASP A 1034 7.55 -6.14 -12.23
CA ASP A 1034 8.16 -4.99 -12.91
C ASP A 1034 9.65 -5.22 -13.22
N SER A 1035 10.29 -4.21 -13.84
CA SER A 1035 11.70 -4.24 -14.25
C SER A 1035 12.68 -4.52 -13.11
N ASP A 1036 12.24 -4.26 -11.87
CA ASP A 1036 13.07 -4.26 -10.68
C ASP A 1036 12.83 -5.55 -9.85
N GLY A 1037 12.04 -6.48 -10.41
CA GLY A 1037 11.67 -7.75 -9.78
C GLY A 1037 10.59 -7.62 -8.70
N ASN A 1038 9.98 -6.44 -8.53
CA ASN A 1038 8.87 -6.29 -7.60
C ASN A 1038 7.58 -6.82 -8.22
N GLU A 1039 6.77 -7.49 -7.41
CA GLU A 1039 5.47 -7.99 -7.83
C GLU A 1039 4.57 -6.81 -8.19
N ALA A 1040 3.96 -6.84 -9.37
CA ALA A 1040 3.08 -5.80 -9.87
C ALA A 1040 1.67 -5.93 -9.25
N GLY A 1041 1.04 -4.80 -8.97
CA GLY A 1041 -0.35 -4.74 -8.51
C GLY A 1041 -1.36 -4.95 -9.66
N PRO A 1042 -2.67 -4.83 -9.38
CA PRO A 1042 -3.71 -5.00 -10.38
C PRO A 1042 -3.73 -3.89 -11.45
N ILE A 1043 -3.18 -2.71 -11.13
CA ILE A 1043 -3.18 -1.51 -12.00
C ILE A 1043 -2.03 -1.62 -13.03
N PRO A 1044 -2.30 -1.61 -14.34
CA PRO A 1044 -1.22 -1.69 -15.34
C PRO A 1044 -0.35 -0.43 -15.39
N LYS A 1045 0.98 -0.60 -15.23
CA LYS A 1045 2.01 0.45 -15.35
C LYS A 1045 2.14 1.01 -16.77
N LEU A 1046 1.96 0.15 -17.78
CA LEU A 1046 2.09 0.50 -19.19
C LEU A 1046 0.71 0.71 -19.83
N GLN A 1047 0.68 1.43 -20.95
CA GLN A 1047 -0.53 1.62 -21.74
C GLN A 1047 -1.03 0.27 -22.28
N ILE A 1048 -2.29 -0.06 -22.00
CA ILE A 1048 -2.94 -1.27 -22.49
C ILE A 1048 -3.19 -1.09 -23.99
N THR A 1049 -2.58 -1.95 -24.79
CA THR A 1049 -2.88 -2.10 -26.22
C THR A 1049 -3.96 -3.16 -26.43
N ALA A 1050 -4.59 -3.15 -27.60
CA ALA A 1050 -5.52 -4.21 -27.98
C ALA A 1050 -4.79 -5.56 -28.01
N LEU A 1051 -5.27 -6.52 -27.21
CA LEU A 1051 -4.85 -7.91 -27.31
C LEU A 1051 -5.15 -8.40 -28.74
N ALA A 1052 -4.17 -9.01 -29.40
CA ALA A 1052 -4.37 -9.58 -30.73
C ALA A 1052 -5.51 -10.61 -30.69
N SER A 1053 -6.54 -10.41 -31.52
CA SER A 1053 -7.72 -11.28 -31.56
C SER A 1053 -7.35 -12.64 -32.14
N GLY A 1054 -7.12 -13.61 -31.26
CA GLY A 1054 -6.79 -14.98 -31.61
C GLY A 1054 -6.62 -15.84 -30.36
N LYS A 1055 -6.72 -17.17 -30.54
CA LYS A 1055 -6.20 -18.11 -29.54
C LYS A 1055 -4.74 -17.74 -29.25
N GLY A 1056 -4.31 -17.89 -28.00
CA GLY A 1056 -2.99 -17.47 -27.53
C GLY A 1056 -1.89 -17.85 -28.52
N ALA A 1057 -0.94 -16.91 -28.74
CA ALA A 1057 0.05 -16.92 -29.80
C ALA A 1057 0.54 -18.35 -30.10
N ALA A 1058 0.40 -18.76 -31.37
CA ALA A 1058 0.72 -20.12 -31.78
C ALA A 1058 2.10 -20.51 -31.26
N ILE A 1059 2.14 -21.58 -30.47
CA ILE A 1059 3.39 -22.12 -29.93
C ILE A 1059 4.25 -22.46 -31.14
N LEU A 1060 5.31 -21.69 -31.37
CA LEU A 1060 6.27 -21.92 -32.45
C LEU A 1060 6.71 -23.37 -32.37
N SER A 1061 6.52 -24.12 -33.46
CA SER A 1061 6.89 -25.52 -33.45
C SER A 1061 8.40 -25.66 -33.27
N SER A 1062 8.84 -26.74 -32.63
CA SER A 1062 10.26 -27.06 -32.49
C SER A 1062 10.97 -27.31 -33.83
N ALA A 1063 10.21 -27.39 -34.94
CA ALA A 1063 10.71 -27.38 -36.31
C ALA A 1063 10.98 -25.95 -36.82
N GLU A 1064 10.01 -25.03 -36.72
CA GLU A 1064 10.17 -23.61 -37.13
C GLU A 1064 11.28 -22.90 -36.33
N VAL A 1065 11.46 -23.25 -35.06
CA VAL A 1065 12.57 -22.76 -34.23
C VAL A 1065 13.94 -23.24 -34.71
N ARG A 1066 14.03 -24.41 -35.38
CA ARG A 1066 15.30 -24.91 -35.93
C ARG A 1066 15.64 -24.27 -37.28
N GLU A 1067 14.64 -23.92 -38.07
CA GLU A 1067 14.83 -23.38 -39.42
C GLU A 1067 15.35 -21.93 -39.42
N ARG A 1068 14.96 -21.13 -38.42
CA ARG A 1068 15.36 -19.70 -38.31
C ARG A 1068 16.68 -19.42 -37.58
N VAL A 1069 17.45 -20.44 -37.21
CA VAL A 1069 18.70 -20.29 -36.43
C VAL A 1069 19.96 -20.17 -37.32
N ASN A 1070 19.83 -20.28 -38.65
CA ASN A 1070 20.97 -20.51 -39.55
C ASN A 1070 21.45 -19.32 -40.40
N GLU A 1071 21.01 -18.08 -40.16
CA GLU A 1071 21.55 -16.90 -40.84
C GLU A 1071 22.26 -15.97 -39.84
N ASN A 1072 23.58 -16.10 -39.72
CA ASN A 1072 24.41 -15.37 -38.75
C ASN A 1072 24.93 -14.04 -39.31
N LYS A 1073 24.61 -12.91 -38.63
CA LYS A 1073 25.41 -11.67 -38.70
C LYS A 1073 25.81 -11.07 -37.35
N ILE A 1074 25.28 -11.58 -36.24
CA ILE A 1074 25.55 -11.07 -34.88
C ILE A 1074 26.10 -12.20 -34.01
N THR A 1075 27.17 -11.94 -33.25
CA THR A 1075 27.73 -12.91 -32.29
C THR A 1075 27.61 -12.39 -30.86
N LEU A 1076 27.08 -13.21 -29.94
CA LEU A 1076 26.92 -12.87 -28.51
C LEU A 1076 27.82 -13.75 -27.64
N PHE A 1077 28.55 -13.15 -26.69
CA PHE A 1077 29.48 -13.86 -25.82
C PHE A 1077 29.64 -13.20 -24.44
N PRO A 1078 30.03 -13.92 -23.37
CA PRO A 1078 30.06 -15.39 -23.29
C PRO A 1078 28.63 -15.96 -23.29
N ASN A 1079 28.45 -17.12 -23.92
CA ASN A 1079 27.20 -17.88 -23.90
C ASN A 1079 27.55 -19.36 -23.68
N PRO A 1080 27.30 -19.95 -22.49
CA PRO A 1080 26.50 -19.41 -21.38
C PRO A 1080 27.10 -18.17 -20.68
N VAL A 1081 26.23 -17.22 -20.35
CA VAL A 1081 26.54 -15.97 -19.66
C VAL A 1081 26.39 -16.14 -18.15
N LYS A 1082 27.27 -15.51 -17.36
CA LYS A 1082 27.05 -15.36 -15.91
C LYS A 1082 26.37 -14.03 -15.61
N ASP A 1083 27.07 -12.90 -15.77
CA ASP A 1083 26.55 -11.58 -15.38
C ASP A 1083 26.51 -10.61 -16.58
N MET A 1084 27.60 -10.48 -17.34
CA MET A 1084 27.70 -9.56 -18.48
C MET A 1084 27.65 -10.29 -19.84
N LEU A 1085 26.80 -9.83 -20.76
CA LEU A 1085 26.78 -10.28 -22.16
C LEU A 1085 27.30 -9.18 -23.10
N HIS A 1086 28.11 -9.58 -24.09
CA HIS A 1086 28.72 -8.72 -25.08
C HIS A 1086 28.18 -9.05 -26.48
N ILE A 1087 28.12 -8.03 -27.35
CA ILE A 1087 27.79 -8.16 -28.77
C ILE A 1087 29.02 -7.87 -29.63
N GLN A 1088 29.24 -8.69 -30.66
CA GLN A 1088 30.20 -8.45 -31.73
C GLN A 1088 29.46 -8.33 -33.07
N THR A 1089 29.73 -7.24 -33.77
CA THR A 1089 29.12 -6.85 -35.04
C THR A 1089 30.12 -6.06 -35.89
N GLN A 1090 29.88 -5.95 -37.19
CA GLN A 1090 30.69 -5.13 -38.11
C GLN A 1090 30.25 -3.66 -38.18
N GLU A 1091 29.10 -3.31 -37.59
CA GLU A 1091 28.60 -1.92 -37.57
C GLU A 1091 28.73 -1.27 -36.18
N SER A 1092 29.34 -0.09 -36.12
CA SER A 1092 29.41 0.73 -34.90
C SER A 1092 28.12 1.53 -34.69
N LYS A 1093 27.05 0.85 -34.26
CA LYS A 1093 25.76 1.45 -33.87
C LYS A 1093 25.36 0.97 -32.48
N ASP A 1094 24.50 1.73 -31.80
CA ASP A 1094 23.79 1.23 -30.63
C ASP A 1094 22.69 0.24 -31.06
N PHE A 1095 22.48 -0.79 -30.24
CA PHE A 1095 21.50 -1.84 -30.50
C PHE A 1095 20.49 -1.91 -29.35
N ASP A 1096 19.22 -1.67 -29.65
CA ASP A 1096 18.08 -2.05 -28.80
C ASP A 1096 18.00 -3.57 -28.71
N TYR A 1097 17.66 -4.09 -27.53
CA TYR A 1097 17.49 -5.51 -27.27
C TYR A 1097 16.22 -5.79 -26.47
N GLN A 1098 15.67 -6.99 -26.68
CA GLN A 1098 14.59 -7.57 -25.89
C GLN A 1098 14.95 -9.01 -25.55
N ILE A 1099 14.69 -9.45 -24.32
CA ILE A 1099 14.98 -10.80 -23.83
C ILE A 1099 13.68 -11.45 -23.39
N PHE A 1100 13.42 -12.64 -23.91
CA PHE A 1100 12.25 -13.44 -23.65
C PHE A 1100 12.65 -14.72 -22.91
N ASN A 1101 11.82 -15.19 -21.98
CA ASN A 1101 11.97 -16.52 -21.39
C ASN A 1101 11.45 -17.62 -22.33
N MET A 1102 11.59 -18.90 -21.95
CA MET A 1102 11.10 -20.02 -22.77
C MET A 1102 9.58 -20.01 -23.01
N SER A 1103 8.81 -19.25 -22.23
CA SER A 1103 7.36 -19.06 -22.39
C SER A 1103 7.00 -17.90 -23.32
N GLY A 1104 7.99 -17.26 -23.96
CA GLY A 1104 7.78 -16.11 -24.85
C GLY A 1104 7.44 -14.80 -24.13
N GLN A 1105 7.63 -14.71 -22.81
CA GLN A 1105 7.38 -13.49 -22.04
C GLN A 1105 8.64 -12.60 -22.06
N LEU A 1106 8.47 -11.31 -22.36
CA LEU A 1106 9.53 -10.31 -22.24
C LEU A 1106 9.95 -10.16 -20.77
N VAL A 1107 11.22 -10.47 -20.47
CA VAL A 1107 11.80 -10.40 -19.11
C VAL A 1107 12.82 -9.26 -18.95
N LYS A 1108 13.39 -8.73 -20.04
CA LYS A 1108 14.30 -7.58 -20.01
C LYS A 1108 14.34 -6.89 -21.36
N SER A 1109 14.54 -5.58 -21.40
CA SER A 1109 14.81 -4.83 -22.62
C SER A 1109 15.68 -3.61 -22.33
N GLY A 1110 16.30 -3.03 -23.35
CA GLY A 1110 17.13 -1.83 -23.23
C GLY A 1110 18.05 -1.68 -24.44
N GLN A 1111 19.20 -1.03 -24.24
CA GLN A 1111 20.23 -0.87 -25.28
C GLN A 1111 21.58 -1.46 -24.85
N PHE A 1112 22.34 -1.97 -25.80
CA PHE A 1112 23.74 -2.36 -25.63
C PHE A 1112 24.62 -1.11 -25.43
N LYS A 1113 24.95 -0.78 -24.18
CA LYS A 1113 25.86 0.33 -23.87
C LYS A 1113 27.31 -0.12 -24.00
N ASN A 1114 28.09 0.54 -24.86
CA ASN A 1114 29.48 0.15 -25.18
C ASN A 1114 29.62 -1.32 -25.62
N GLY A 1115 28.62 -1.84 -26.35
CA GLY A 1115 28.59 -3.24 -26.80
C GLY A 1115 28.34 -4.27 -25.69
N LYS A 1116 27.78 -3.86 -24.54
CA LYS A 1116 27.53 -4.74 -23.38
C LYS A 1116 26.13 -4.55 -22.79
N ILE A 1117 25.60 -5.60 -22.19
CA ILE A 1117 24.40 -5.58 -21.34
C ILE A 1117 24.63 -6.39 -20.07
N ASP A 1118 24.05 -5.93 -18.97
CA ASP A 1118 24.06 -6.63 -17.68
C ASP A 1118 22.82 -7.53 -17.55
N LEU A 1119 23.04 -8.81 -17.27
CA LEU A 1119 22.05 -9.88 -17.13
C LEU A 1119 22.09 -10.53 -15.73
N SER A 1120 22.80 -9.94 -14.76
CA SER A 1120 22.84 -10.37 -13.36
C SER A 1120 21.44 -10.54 -12.73
N SER A 1121 20.48 -9.71 -13.15
CA SER A 1121 19.08 -9.74 -12.72
C SER A 1121 18.26 -10.92 -13.27
N LEU A 1122 18.82 -11.76 -14.16
CA LEU A 1122 18.14 -12.94 -14.68
C LEU A 1122 18.50 -14.19 -13.86
N ILE A 1123 17.51 -15.05 -13.61
CA ILE A 1123 17.72 -16.36 -12.98
C ILE A 1123 18.40 -17.32 -13.96
N SER A 1124 19.09 -18.35 -13.45
CA SER A 1124 19.72 -19.39 -14.27
C SER A 1124 18.68 -20.07 -15.18
N GLY A 1125 18.91 -20.13 -16.49
CA GLY A 1125 17.90 -20.56 -17.44
C GLY A 1125 18.21 -20.29 -18.91
N ILE A 1126 17.32 -20.72 -19.80
CA ILE A 1126 17.39 -20.45 -21.24
C ILE A 1126 16.49 -19.25 -21.57
N TYR A 1127 17.05 -18.32 -22.33
CA TYR A 1127 16.36 -17.13 -22.82
C TYR A 1127 16.59 -16.95 -24.33
N PHE A 1128 15.74 -16.13 -24.95
CA PHE A 1128 15.82 -15.73 -26.35
C PHE A 1128 15.97 -14.22 -26.43
N LEU A 1129 17.02 -13.73 -27.06
CA LEU A 1129 17.32 -12.31 -27.20
C LEU A 1129 17.05 -11.87 -28.65
N THR A 1130 16.31 -10.79 -28.85
CA THR A 1130 16.11 -10.13 -30.16
C THR A 1130 16.76 -8.75 -30.17
N ILE A 1131 17.07 -8.23 -31.37
CA ILE A 1131 17.85 -7.00 -31.56
C ILE A 1131 17.20 -6.10 -32.63
N ASN A 1132 17.07 -4.79 -32.37
CA ASN A 1132 16.66 -3.73 -33.32
C ASN A 1132 15.39 -3.99 -34.18
N ASP A 1133 14.31 -4.58 -33.62
CA ASP A 1133 13.11 -5.00 -34.38
C ASP A 1133 13.41 -5.92 -35.60
N LEU A 1134 14.64 -6.45 -35.70
CA LEU A 1134 15.05 -7.39 -36.73
C LEU A 1134 14.52 -8.79 -36.41
N LYS A 1135 14.36 -9.60 -37.46
CA LYS A 1135 13.84 -10.97 -37.36
C LYS A 1135 14.80 -11.98 -36.70
N GLU A 1136 15.96 -11.54 -36.21
CA GLU A 1136 16.98 -12.39 -35.59
C GLU A 1136 16.65 -12.66 -34.11
N ILE A 1137 16.66 -13.95 -33.73
CA ILE A 1137 16.43 -14.42 -32.36
C ILE A 1137 17.64 -15.26 -31.93
N VAL A 1138 18.40 -14.80 -30.93
CA VAL A 1138 19.60 -15.47 -30.42
C VAL A 1138 19.32 -16.14 -29.08
N LYS A 1139 19.55 -17.45 -28.99
CA LYS A 1139 19.43 -18.19 -27.72
C LYS A 1139 20.60 -17.85 -26.78
N ILE A 1140 20.32 -17.42 -25.56
CA ILE A 1140 21.31 -17.23 -24.50
C ILE A 1140 21.01 -18.15 -23.30
N ILE A 1141 22.07 -18.61 -22.63
CA ILE A 1141 21.98 -19.50 -21.47
C ILE A 1141 22.56 -18.75 -20.25
N LYS A 1142 21.73 -18.39 -19.28
CA LYS A 1142 22.16 -17.79 -18.01
C LYS A 1142 22.61 -18.90 -17.06
N LYS A 1143 23.84 -18.81 -16.55
CA LYS A 1143 24.35 -19.60 -15.41
C LYS A 1143 23.87 -19.01 -14.09
#